data_AF-A0A920LLJ9-F1
#
_entry.id   AF-A0A920LLJ9-F1
#
_cell.length_a   1.000
_cell.length_b   1.000
_cell.length_c   1.000
_cell.angle_alpha   90.00
_cell.angle_beta   90.00
_cell.angle_gamma   90.00
#
_symmetry.space_group_name_H-M   'P 1'
#
loop_
_entity.id
_entity.type
_entity.pdbx_description
1 polymer ?
#
loop_
_entity_poly.entity_id
_entity_poly.type
_entity_poly.pdbx_seq_one_letter_code
_entity_poly.pdbx_strand_id
1 'polypeptide(L)'
;MELGTPTNTLVQDYARVILNPNEINISNNAEVATKVNFPSPVYLEPSTEYCIVLLAPTTNNYEAWIAQMGERTVNTQSLPDAESVVVTRQYVGGSLFKSQNGTIWTPSQFEDLKFKLRKAQFSTTPGSAFFYNPKLETNSGIVERLLPNAIRTLPRKLKVGITTTTHASAIAKLGLGVQVSDSTLATAIQGYIEQVGGPINTFSISNAGVGFKASQTYNNVPLYAISGRGTGATATVATNSSGQVSSISLTSNTGGSGYVTGDVLGITTSSVLQGRDATITVTNTNSISTLYLNNVQGESFTTGQALVVYEGSTATSYGSTTITSSATYDDIYEGNVIEVEQFNHGMHADTNIVTLANIEPDTEPVLLTDFLDVDDQVISVANTTAYATFNGISTSQGFVKINNEIIFYNSIGPNQLGIGTRGVDGTIVRTHDVNDITRKYELNGFDLSRINNDHNMPNKAALSNARDIDTYYLEINRGGLSNGDSQVSFTKEQNVGGSNIFASQNYQFNTVIPQFSVQTPSDNTTVSAQIRTVSGTSAGGGEIPFIDQGYEPITLNQPNTLTTPRLICSRVNENTRLTGLPLNRSFTLGVRMETSDPNLSPVLDTLNNTIVYQRARLNSPIDNYTKDGRSNETTGDPHSAVYISNRVDLKNPATSLKVLFGWLSSFIC
;
A
#
# COMPACT_ATOMS: atom_id res chain seq x y z
N MET A 1 28.87 -44.74 -3.64
CA MET A 1 29.85 -45.74 -3.17
C MET A 1 31.10 -45.01 -2.70
N GLU A 2 31.84 -45.59 -1.76
CA GLU A 2 33.14 -45.07 -1.33
C GLU A 2 34.15 -46.22 -1.38
N LEU A 3 35.30 -45.98 -2.05
CA LEU A 3 36.36 -46.99 -2.25
C LEU A 3 35.84 -48.32 -2.84
N GLY A 4 34.84 -48.26 -3.73
CA GLY A 4 34.24 -49.43 -4.38
C GLY A 4 33.26 -50.23 -3.53
N THR A 5 32.89 -49.75 -2.33
CA THR A 5 31.89 -50.41 -1.46
C THR A 5 30.58 -49.60 -1.33
N PRO A 6 29.41 -50.26 -1.17
CA PRO A 6 28.16 -49.57 -0.92
C PRO A 6 28.18 -48.80 0.41
N THR A 7 27.57 -47.61 0.42
CA THR A 7 27.42 -46.77 1.62
C THR A 7 25.95 -46.43 1.85
N ASN A 8 25.61 -45.96 3.05
CA ASN A 8 24.24 -45.52 3.39
C ASN A 8 23.91 -44.11 2.87
N THR A 9 24.84 -43.46 2.17
CA THR A 9 24.64 -42.14 1.59
C THR A 9 23.84 -42.27 0.30
N LEU A 10 22.64 -41.68 0.28
CA LEU A 10 21.80 -41.63 -0.91
C LEU A 10 22.38 -40.67 -1.95
N VAL A 11 22.16 -40.97 -3.24
CA VAL A 11 22.56 -40.07 -4.35
C VAL A 11 21.79 -38.75 -4.31
N GLN A 12 20.52 -38.80 -3.92
CA GLN A 12 19.62 -37.68 -3.66
C GLN A 12 18.64 -38.09 -2.56
N ASP A 13 18.08 -37.16 -1.78
CA ASP A 13 17.17 -37.48 -0.67
C ASP A 13 15.93 -38.29 -1.09
N TYR A 14 15.47 -38.07 -2.33
CA TYR A 14 14.34 -38.79 -2.92
C TYR A 14 14.74 -40.09 -3.64
N ALA A 15 16.02 -40.46 -3.69
CA ALA A 15 16.50 -41.70 -4.31
C ALA A 15 16.28 -42.96 -3.44
N ARG A 16 15.10 -43.05 -2.79
CA ARG A 16 14.68 -44.18 -1.96
C ARG A 16 13.21 -44.50 -2.20
N VAL A 17 12.86 -45.78 -2.10
CA VAL A 17 11.49 -46.27 -2.23
C VAL A 17 11.27 -47.36 -1.20
N ILE A 18 10.12 -47.34 -0.54
CA ILE A 18 9.66 -48.41 0.35
C ILE A 18 8.49 -49.08 -0.34
N LEU A 19 8.58 -50.40 -0.53
CA LEU A 19 7.51 -51.21 -1.10
C LEU A 19 6.89 -52.08 -0.02
N ASN A 20 5.56 -52.12 -0.01
CA ASN A 20 4.80 -53.02 0.85
C ASN A 20 4.75 -54.43 0.23
N PRO A 21 4.49 -55.49 1.03
CA PRO A 21 4.44 -56.86 0.52
C PRO A 21 3.46 -57.08 -0.65
N ASN A 22 2.36 -56.33 -0.70
CA ASN A 22 1.37 -56.39 -1.79
C ASN A 22 1.83 -55.71 -3.10
N GLU A 23 2.92 -54.94 -3.06
CA GLU A 23 3.52 -54.26 -4.23
C GLU A 23 4.67 -55.09 -4.83
N ILE A 24 5.03 -56.22 -4.21
CA ILE A 24 6.10 -57.11 -4.63
C ILE A 24 5.50 -58.30 -5.39
N ASN A 25 5.89 -58.44 -6.66
CA ASN A 25 5.55 -59.58 -7.48
C ASN A 25 6.60 -60.68 -7.27
N ILE A 26 6.16 -61.88 -6.89
CA ILE A 26 6.99 -63.08 -6.78
C ILE A 26 6.94 -63.89 -8.08
N SER A 27 8.04 -64.58 -8.41
CA SER A 27 8.15 -65.40 -9.62
C SER A 27 9.07 -66.58 -9.36
N ASN A 28 8.60 -67.79 -9.69
CA ASN A 28 9.37 -69.03 -9.54
C ASN A 28 10.40 -69.25 -10.67
N ASN A 29 10.30 -68.49 -11.77
CA ASN A 29 11.12 -68.63 -12.97
C ASN A 29 11.73 -67.30 -13.44
N ALA A 30 11.72 -66.27 -12.58
CA ALA A 30 12.27 -64.95 -12.88
C ALA A 30 11.70 -64.24 -14.14
N GLU A 31 10.48 -64.59 -14.59
CA GLU A 31 9.81 -63.95 -15.72
C GLU A 31 8.97 -62.73 -15.31
N VAL A 32 8.40 -62.75 -14.10
CA VAL A 32 7.61 -61.62 -13.58
C VAL A 32 8.51 -60.72 -12.75
N ALA A 33 8.63 -59.45 -13.15
CA ALA A 33 9.45 -58.45 -12.47
C ALA A 33 8.63 -57.60 -11.48
N THR A 34 9.25 -57.22 -10.36
CA THR A 34 8.76 -56.15 -9.50
C THR A 34 9.29 -54.82 -10.03
N LYS A 35 8.38 -53.87 -10.33
CA LYS A 35 8.75 -52.55 -10.85
C LYS A 35 8.85 -51.54 -9.70
N VAL A 36 10.08 -51.14 -9.37
CA VAL A 36 10.33 -50.06 -8.41
C VAL A 36 10.40 -48.73 -9.16
N ASN A 37 9.54 -47.76 -8.82
CA ASN A 37 9.58 -46.40 -9.38
C ASN A 37 10.03 -45.43 -8.28
N PHE A 38 11.10 -44.70 -8.52
CA PHE A 38 11.49 -43.58 -7.64
C PHE A 38 10.49 -42.42 -7.77
N PRO A 39 10.35 -41.57 -6.73
CA PRO A 39 9.49 -40.39 -6.78
C PRO A 39 9.83 -39.40 -7.90
N SER A 40 11.11 -39.33 -8.30
CA SER A 40 11.62 -38.46 -9.36
C SER A 40 12.81 -39.13 -10.07
N PRO A 41 13.11 -38.83 -11.35
CA PRO A 41 14.33 -39.30 -12.00
C PRO A 41 15.59 -38.93 -11.22
N VAL A 42 16.51 -39.89 -11.06
CA VAL A 42 17.78 -39.68 -10.34
C VAL A 42 18.87 -39.40 -11.35
N TYR A 43 19.47 -38.22 -11.29
CA TYR A 43 20.63 -37.87 -12.11
C TYR A 43 21.87 -38.65 -11.62
N LEU A 44 22.60 -39.24 -12.55
CA LEU A 44 23.84 -39.97 -12.31
C LEU A 44 24.96 -39.30 -13.10
N GLU A 45 25.99 -38.86 -12.41
CA GLU A 45 27.15 -38.20 -13.02
C GLU A 45 27.98 -39.22 -13.83
N PRO A 46 28.51 -38.80 -15.00
CA PRO A 46 29.36 -39.66 -15.79
C PRO A 46 30.65 -39.99 -15.04
N SER A 47 31.20 -41.19 -15.29
CA SER A 47 32.45 -41.67 -14.69
C SER A 47 32.43 -41.82 -13.16
N THR A 48 31.25 -41.82 -12.55
CA THR A 48 31.07 -42.08 -11.11
C THR A 48 30.43 -43.46 -10.91
N GLU A 49 30.88 -44.19 -9.90
CA GLU A 49 30.37 -45.52 -9.59
C GLU A 49 29.18 -45.46 -8.61
N TYR A 50 28.08 -46.12 -8.98
CA TYR A 50 26.84 -46.17 -8.21
C TYR A 50 26.47 -47.59 -7.83
N CYS A 51 25.74 -47.74 -6.72
CA CYS A 51 25.19 -49.02 -6.28
C CYS A 51 23.68 -48.91 -6.09
N ILE A 52 22.97 -50.00 -6.39
CA ILE A 52 21.57 -50.19 -5.99
C ILE A 52 21.60 -51.09 -4.77
N VAL A 53 20.97 -50.64 -3.67
CA VAL A 53 20.96 -51.37 -2.41
C VAL A 53 19.54 -51.85 -2.12
N LEU A 54 19.39 -53.15 -1.91
CA LEU A 54 18.14 -53.78 -1.49
C LEU A 54 18.25 -54.11 0.00
N LEU A 55 17.36 -53.55 0.82
CA LEU A 55 17.32 -53.81 2.26
C LEU A 55 15.93 -54.33 2.66
N ALA A 56 15.92 -55.42 3.42
CA ALA A 56 14.73 -55.97 4.06
C ALA A 56 14.96 -56.07 5.59
N PRO A 57 14.99 -54.94 6.32
CA PRO A 57 15.43 -54.91 7.72
C PRO A 57 14.50 -55.69 8.67
N THR A 58 13.27 -56.00 8.25
CA THR A 58 12.24 -56.64 9.07
C THR A 58 12.04 -58.13 8.76
N THR A 59 12.69 -58.68 7.72
CA THR A 59 12.50 -60.08 7.32
C THR A 59 13.63 -60.62 6.46
N ASN A 60 13.93 -61.91 6.61
CA ASN A 60 14.87 -62.65 5.76
C ASN A 60 14.16 -63.45 4.66
N ASN A 61 12.84 -63.31 4.51
CA ASN A 61 12.04 -64.13 3.60
C ASN A 61 12.07 -63.64 2.15
N TYR A 62 12.64 -62.47 1.86
CA TYR A 62 12.76 -61.96 0.50
C TYR A 62 14.04 -62.46 -0.14
N GLU A 63 13.88 -63.14 -1.28
CA GLU A 63 14.97 -63.60 -2.12
C GLU A 63 14.99 -62.81 -3.44
N ALA A 64 16.18 -62.52 -3.94
CA ALA A 64 16.39 -61.85 -5.22
C ALA A 64 17.07 -62.78 -6.21
N TRP A 65 16.61 -62.79 -7.45
CA TRP A 65 17.20 -63.61 -8.50
C TRP A 65 18.62 -63.15 -8.83
N ILE A 66 19.58 -64.07 -8.70
CA ILE A 66 20.97 -63.88 -9.10
C ILE A 66 21.34 -64.85 -10.23
N ALA A 67 22.39 -64.54 -10.97
CA ALA A 67 23.04 -65.42 -11.92
C ALA A 67 24.42 -65.79 -11.38
N GLN A 68 24.72 -67.08 -11.26
CA GLN A 68 26.03 -67.57 -10.83
C GLN A 68 26.84 -68.06 -12.04
N MET A 69 28.12 -67.71 -12.07
CA MET A 69 29.01 -68.09 -13.16
C MET A 69 29.17 -69.61 -13.25
N GLY A 70 29.00 -70.16 -14.45
CA GLY A 70 29.10 -71.60 -14.71
C GLY A 70 27.78 -72.38 -14.53
N GLU A 71 26.71 -71.73 -14.06
CA GLU A 71 25.40 -72.37 -13.92
C GLU A 71 24.48 -72.14 -15.13
N ARG A 72 23.51 -73.05 -15.32
CA ARG A 72 22.47 -72.93 -16.36
C ARG A 72 21.46 -71.86 -15.95
N THR A 73 21.03 -71.04 -16.91
CA THR A 73 19.95 -70.07 -16.67
C THR A 73 18.66 -70.77 -16.24
N VAL A 74 17.94 -70.16 -15.29
CA VAL A 74 16.70 -70.70 -14.69
C VAL A 74 15.65 -71.12 -15.73
N ASN A 75 15.60 -70.42 -16.87
CA ASN A 75 14.62 -70.68 -17.94
C ASN A 75 15.00 -71.83 -18.87
N THR A 76 16.23 -72.35 -18.79
CA THR A 76 16.73 -73.41 -19.68
C THR A 76 17.21 -74.65 -18.93
N GLN A 77 16.94 -74.74 -17.62
CA GLN A 77 17.35 -75.89 -16.80
C GLN A 77 16.76 -77.23 -17.28
N SER A 78 15.61 -77.20 -17.95
CA SER A 78 14.93 -78.39 -18.49
C SER A 78 15.20 -78.68 -19.97
N LEU A 79 16.03 -77.88 -20.66
CA LEU A 79 16.36 -78.08 -22.07
C LEU A 79 17.63 -78.96 -22.23
N PRO A 80 17.73 -79.78 -23.30
CA PRO A 80 18.94 -80.54 -23.63
C PRO A 80 20.16 -79.63 -23.79
N ASP A 81 21.35 -80.15 -23.47
CA ASP A 81 22.60 -79.38 -23.34
C ASP A 81 22.95 -78.49 -24.54
N ALA A 82 22.50 -78.85 -25.74
CA ALA A 82 22.70 -78.09 -26.98
C ALA A 82 21.91 -76.76 -27.07
N GLU A 83 20.85 -76.59 -26.26
CA GLU A 83 19.99 -75.39 -26.22
C GLU A 83 20.05 -74.67 -24.86
N SER A 84 20.80 -75.23 -23.90
CA SER A 84 20.96 -74.64 -22.57
C SER A 84 21.91 -73.44 -22.60
N VAL A 85 21.46 -72.31 -22.06
CA VAL A 85 22.28 -71.09 -21.99
C VAL A 85 22.98 -71.07 -20.64
N VAL A 86 24.30 -71.31 -20.64
CA VAL A 86 25.17 -71.21 -19.46
C VAL A 86 25.70 -69.78 -19.32
N VAL A 87 25.73 -69.27 -18.09
CA VAL A 87 26.28 -67.94 -17.79
C VAL A 87 27.80 -68.00 -17.80
N THR A 88 28.42 -67.63 -18.92
CA THR A 88 29.86 -67.74 -19.18
C THR A 88 30.65 -66.44 -19.00
N ARG A 89 29.98 -65.33 -18.72
CA ARG A 89 30.57 -63.99 -18.56
C ARG A 89 29.70 -63.12 -17.64
N GLN A 90 30.34 -62.27 -16.86
CA GLN A 90 29.67 -61.24 -16.05
C GLN A 90 28.89 -60.29 -16.97
N TYR A 91 27.67 -59.93 -16.59
CA TYR A 91 26.73 -59.20 -17.47
C TYR A 91 26.99 -57.68 -17.49
N VAL A 92 27.49 -57.11 -16.40
CA VAL A 92 27.86 -55.69 -16.24
C VAL A 92 29.17 -55.62 -15.45
N GLY A 93 30.06 -54.67 -15.76
CA GLY A 93 31.36 -54.49 -15.08
C GLY A 93 31.26 -53.94 -13.64
N GLY A 94 30.36 -54.47 -12.83
CA GLY A 94 30.19 -54.15 -11.41
C GLY A 94 30.46 -55.37 -10.51
N SER A 95 30.41 -55.18 -9.19
CA SER A 95 30.54 -56.26 -8.19
C SER A 95 29.26 -56.39 -7.38
N LEU A 96 28.75 -57.60 -7.19
CA LEU A 96 27.68 -57.86 -6.25
C LEU A 96 28.24 -57.84 -4.82
N PHE A 97 27.56 -57.16 -3.91
CA PHE A 97 27.90 -57.17 -2.49
C PHE A 97 26.74 -57.75 -1.70
N LYS A 98 27.05 -58.62 -0.72
CA LYS A 98 26.10 -59.17 0.24
C LYS A 98 26.41 -58.60 1.62
N SER A 99 25.37 -58.35 2.42
CA SER A 99 25.52 -57.86 3.79
C SER A 99 24.55 -58.58 4.71
N GLN A 100 24.98 -58.83 5.94
CA GLN A 100 24.12 -59.39 6.98
C GLN A 100 23.21 -58.31 7.60
N ASN A 101 23.66 -57.06 7.63
CA ASN A 101 23.04 -55.97 8.41
C ASN A 101 22.88 -54.66 7.62
N GLY A 102 23.19 -54.65 6.33
CA GLY A 102 23.12 -53.46 5.48
C GLY A 102 24.20 -52.42 5.75
N THR A 103 25.23 -52.72 6.57
CA THR A 103 26.31 -51.77 6.90
C THR A 103 27.71 -52.31 6.63
N ILE A 104 27.93 -53.63 6.75
CA ILE A 104 29.20 -54.28 6.38
C ILE A 104 28.97 -55.15 5.15
N TRP A 105 29.74 -54.91 4.09
CA TRP A 105 29.53 -55.52 2.77
C TRP A 105 30.66 -56.49 2.42
N THR A 106 30.30 -57.69 1.96
CA THR A 106 31.23 -58.71 1.46
C THR A 106 31.05 -58.87 -0.05
N PRO A 107 32.11 -58.75 -0.87
CA PRO A 107 32.01 -58.91 -2.31
C PRO A 107 31.72 -60.37 -2.68
N SER A 108 30.80 -60.57 -3.62
CA SER A 108 30.58 -61.84 -4.29
C SER A 108 30.94 -61.69 -5.77
N GLN A 109 32.09 -62.24 -6.16
CA GLN A 109 32.69 -61.99 -7.48
C GLN A 109 32.14 -62.91 -8.58
N PHE A 110 31.50 -64.01 -8.22
CA PHE A 110 30.99 -65.03 -9.15
C PHE A 110 29.47 -64.98 -9.34
N GLU A 111 28.80 -63.97 -8.80
CA GLU A 111 27.35 -63.82 -8.81
C GLU A 111 26.95 -62.42 -9.28
N ASP A 112 25.89 -62.31 -10.09
CA ASP A 112 25.32 -61.05 -10.59
C ASP A 112 23.83 -60.94 -10.22
N LEU A 113 23.36 -59.76 -9.80
CA LEU A 113 21.93 -59.51 -9.56
C LEU A 113 21.15 -59.36 -10.88
N LYS A 114 20.00 -60.03 -11.00
CA LYS A 114 19.09 -59.83 -12.15
C LYS A 114 18.24 -58.56 -11.96
N PHE A 115 18.51 -57.53 -12.76
CA PHE A 115 17.69 -56.31 -12.78
C PHE A 115 17.60 -55.70 -14.18
N LYS A 116 16.66 -54.79 -14.37
CA LYS A 116 16.56 -53.94 -15.56
C LYS A 116 16.47 -52.48 -15.14
N LEU A 117 17.53 -51.72 -15.38
CA LEU A 117 17.49 -50.27 -15.23
C LEU A 117 16.74 -49.63 -16.39
N ARG A 118 15.84 -48.70 -16.05
CA ARG A 118 15.15 -47.86 -17.03
C ARG A 118 15.70 -46.45 -16.89
N LYS A 119 16.04 -45.83 -18.02
CA LYS A 119 16.39 -44.40 -18.08
C LYS A 119 15.17 -43.60 -18.55
N ALA A 120 15.08 -42.35 -18.11
CA ALA A 120 14.14 -41.40 -18.66
C ALA A 120 14.53 -41.04 -20.11
N GLN A 121 13.54 -40.75 -20.95
CA GLN A 121 13.73 -40.16 -22.26
C GLN A 121 12.96 -38.83 -22.28
N PHE A 122 13.69 -37.73 -22.24
CA PHE A 122 13.15 -36.38 -22.22
C PHE A 122 12.87 -35.88 -23.63
N SER A 123 11.90 -34.97 -23.73
CA SER A 123 11.58 -34.26 -24.96
C SER A 123 12.67 -33.24 -25.28
N THR A 124 13.13 -33.21 -26.52
CA THR A 124 14.01 -32.13 -27.03
C THR A 124 13.22 -30.89 -27.45
N THR A 125 11.88 -30.94 -27.41
CA THR A 125 11.04 -29.75 -27.57
C THR A 125 11.08 -28.94 -26.27
N PRO A 126 11.45 -27.65 -26.32
CA PRO A 126 11.49 -26.76 -25.16
C PRO A 126 10.19 -26.73 -24.36
N GLY A 127 10.31 -26.78 -23.04
CA GLY A 127 9.21 -26.60 -22.08
C GLY A 127 9.24 -25.23 -21.43
N SER A 128 8.09 -24.73 -20.98
CA SER A 128 8.01 -23.48 -20.21
C SER A 128 7.12 -23.66 -18.97
N ALA A 129 7.60 -23.15 -17.84
CA ALA A 129 6.86 -23.04 -16.60
C ALA A 129 6.56 -21.55 -16.33
N PHE A 130 5.31 -21.24 -16.01
CA PHE A 130 4.87 -19.88 -15.68
C PHE A 130 4.46 -19.79 -14.21
N PHE A 131 5.03 -18.83 -13.50
CA PHE A 131 4.72 -18.50 -12.12
C PHE A 131 4.09 -17.12 -12.05
N TYR A 132 3.07 -16.95 -11.23
CA TYR A 132 2.34 -15.70 -11.07
C TYR A 132 2.45 -15.19 -9.64
N ASN A 133 2.32 -13.87 -9.43
CA ASN A 133 2.21 -13.34 -8.08
C ASN A 133 1.00 -13.92 -7.34
N PRO A 134 1.06 -14.05 -6.00
CA PRO A 134 -0.08 -14.47 -5.20
C PRO A 134 -1.19 -13.41 -5.25
N LYS A 135 -2.42 -13.83 -4.93
CA LYS A 135 -3.54 -12.91 -4.75
C LYS A 135 -3.38 -12.16 -3.42
N LEU A 136 -3.29 -10.83 -3.50
CA LEU A 136 -3.21 -9.95 -2.33
C LEU A 136 -4.62 -9.63 -1.82
N GLU A 137 -5.21 -10.56 -1.06
CA GLU A 137 -6.56 -10.46 -0.50
C GLU A 137 -6.56 -10.10 1.01
N THR A 138 -7.69 -9.63 1.51
CA THR A 138 -7.93 -9.20 2.91
C THR A 138 -7.57 -10.23 3.98
N ASN A 139 -7.64 -11.53 3.62
CA ASN A 139 -7.39 -12.65 4.51
C ASN A 139 -6.17 -13.49 4.10
N SER A 140 -5.35 -12.98 3.18
CA SER A 140 -4.17 -13.72 2.68
C SER A 140 -3.05 -13.84 3.71
N GLY A 141 -3.01 -12.98 4.74
CA GLY A 141 -1.88 -12.86 5.66
C GLY A 141 -0.61 -12.28 5.03
N ILE A 142 -0.64 -11.97 3.72
CA ILE A 142 0.49 -11.38 2.98
C ILE A 142 0.52 -9.86 3.18
N VAL A 143 -0.66 -9.24 3.20
CA VAL A 143 -0.82 -7.80 3.46
C VAL A 143 -0.94 -7.60 4.96
N GLU A 144 0.01 -6.88 5.54
CA GLU A 144 0.00 -6.51 6.95
C GLU A 144 -1.16 -5.57 7.29
N ARG A 145 -1.66 -5.67 8.52
CA ARG A 145 -2.66 -4.73 9.04
C ARG A 145 -2.00 -3.36 9.27
N LEU A 146 -2.78 -2.30 9.15
CA LEU A 146 -2.28 -0.97 9.48
C LEU A 146 -1.99 -0.85 10.98
N LEU A 147 -1.20 0.15 11.35
CA LEU A 147 -1.01 0.51 12.74
C LEU A 147 -2.36 0.86 13.40
N PRO A 148 -2.49 0.66 14.73
CA PRO A 148 -3.71 1.05 15.42
C PRO A 148 -4.04 2.52 15.21
N ASN A 149 -5.30 2.79 14.89
CA ASN A 149 -5.84 4.12 14.61
C ASN A 149 -5.13 4.88 13.47
N ALA A 150 -4.70 4.17 12.43
CA ALA A 150 -4.06 4.72 11.24
C ALA A 150 -4.96 5.57 10.32
N ILE A 151 -6.24 5.79 10.68
CA ILE A 151 -7.15 6.64 9.91
C ILE A 151 -7.29 7.98 10.63
N ARG A 152 -6.82 9.06 10.00
CA ARG A 152 -7.05 10.43 10.49
C ARG A 152 -8.23 11.05 9.75
N THR A 153 -9.31 11.31 10.46
CA THR A 153 -10.49 11.98 9.90
C THR A 153 -10.30 13.49 9.94
N LEU A 154 -10.73 14.21 8.92
CA LEU A 154 -10.50 15.66 8.79
C LEU A 154 -11.83 16.43 8.70
N PRO A 155 -12.11 17.34 9.64
CA PRO A 155 -13.36 18.08 9.66
C PRO A 155 -13.44 19.11 8.52
N ARG A 156 -14.65 19.56 8.19
CA ARG A 156 -14.84 20.59 7.18
C ARG A 156 -14.37 21.95 7.69
N LYS A 157 -13.61 22.68 6.87
CA LYS A 157 -13.20 24.06 7.12
C LYS A 157 -13.71 25.01 6.04
N LEU A 158 -14.21 26.18 6.47
CA LEU A 158 -14.73 27.22 5.56
C LEU A 158 -14.16 28.59 5.89
N LYS A 159 -13.87 29.37 4.84
CA LYS A 159 -13.58 30.81 4.91
C LYS A 159 -14.89 31.52 4.62
N VAL A 160 -15.42 32.18 5.63
CA VAL A 160 -16.68 32.93 5.56
C VAL A 160 -16.37 34.42 5.62
N GLY A 161 -16.73 35.14 4.55
CA GLY A 161 -16.66 36.59 4.52
C GLY A 161 -17.89 37.20 5.19
N ILE A 162 -17.69 38.27 5.94
CA ILE A 162 -18.76 39.09 6.52
C ILE A 162 -18.53 40.56 6.18
N THR A 163 -19.60 41.36 6.27
CA THR A 163 -19.47 42.81 6.30
C THR A 163 -18.59 43.20 7.49
N THR A 164 -17.52 43.96 7.21
CA THR A 164 -16.51 44.30 8.21
C THR A 164 -17.15 44.92 9.45
N THR A 165 -16.99 44.27 10.60
CA THR A 165 -17.44 44.81 11.88
C THR A 165 -16.29 45.47 12.62
N THR A 166 -16.50 46.73 12.99
CA THR A 166 -15.61 47.54 13.82
C THR A 166 -16.16 47.72 15.23
N HIS A 167 -17.36 47.20 15.51
CA HIS A 167 -18.03 47.34 16.80
C HIS A 167 -17.36 46.42 17.84
N ALA A 168 -16.80 47.03 18.89
CA ALA A 168 -16.07 46.31 19.94
C ALA A 168 -16.88 45.18 20.60
N SER A 169 -18.20 45.37 20.78
CA SER A 169 -19.10 44.35 21.34
C SER A 169 -19.25 43.13 20.44
N ALA A 170 -19.35 43.31 19.12
CA ALA A 170 -19.42 42.22 18.16
C ALA A 170 -18.07 41.49 18.07
N ILE A 171 -16.97 42.24 18.02
CA ILE A 171 -15.60 41.69 17.97
C ILE A 171 -15.33 40.82 19.20
N ALA A 172 -15.72 41.27 20.40
CA ALA A 172 -15.56 40.50 21.63
C ALA A 172 -16.32 39.15 21.65
N LYS A 173 -17.32 38.99 20.77
CA LYS A 173 -18.17 37.81 20.67
C LYS A 173 -17.83 36.91 19.49
N LEU A 174 -16.90 37.31 18.62
CA LEU A 174 -16.38 36.52 17.51
C LEU A 174 -15.00 35.94 17.86
N GLY A 175 -14.89 35.37 19.06
CA GLY A 175 -13.67 34.74 19.54
C GLY A 175 -13.50 33.29 19.04
N LEU A 176 -12.34 32.71 19.33
CA LEU A 176 -12.05 31.31 19.03
C LEU A 176 -13.03 30.37 19.76
N GLY A 177 -13.46 29.31 19.07
CA GLY A 177 -14.39 28.31 19.60
C GLY A 177 -15.86 28.75 19.64
N VAL A 178 -16.18 29.98 19.25
CA VAL A 178 -17.57 30.44 19.16
C VAL A 178 -18.27 29.76 17.98
N GLN A 179 -19.45 29.21 18.23
CA GLN A 179 -20.30 28.62 17.21
C GLN A 179 -21.06 29.72 16.46
N VAL A 180 -21.07 29.62 15.13
CA VAL A 180 -21.77 30.53 14.23
C VAL A 180 -22.62 29.77 13.22
N SER A 181 -23.66 30.43 12.73
CA SER A 181 -24.60 29.94 11.71
C SER A 181 -25.06 31.11 10.82
N ASP A 182 -25.83 30.83 9.77
CA ASP A 182 -26.53 31.83 8.96
C ASP A 182 -28.02 31.96 9.32
N SER A 183 -28.51 31.12 10.24
CA SER A 183 -29.91 31.08 10.67
C SER A 183 -30.05 30.56 12.10
N THR A 184 -31.19 30.83 12.74
CA THR A 184 -31.53 30.30 14.07
C THR A 184 -32.24 28.95 14.02
N LEU A 185 -32.45 28.40 12.81
CA LEU A 185 -33.02 27.06 12.63
C LEU A 185 -32.04 26.00 13.12
N ALA A 186 -32.54 24.99 13.83
CA ALA A 186 -31.73 23.90 14.38
C ALA A 186 -31.03 23.04 13.30
N THR A 187 -31.52 23.09 12.05
CA THR A 187 -30.96 22.35 10.91
C THR A 187 -30.05 23.21 10.04
N ALA A 188 -29.82 24.48 10.39
CA ALA A 188 -29.01 25.38 9.58
C ALA A 188 -27.53 24.98 9.63
N ILE A 189 -26.77 25.39 8.61
CA ILE A 189 -25.32 25.23 8.61
C ILE A 189 -24.71 25.85 9.87
N GLN A 190 -23.76 25.16 10.46
CA GLN A 190 -23.04 25.66 11.63
C GLN A 190 -21.54 25.37 11.53
N GLY A 191 -20.73 26.16 12.22
CA GLY A 191 -19.29 25.92 12.37
C GLY A 191 -18.72 26.68 13.56
N TYR A 192 -17.49 26.36 13.93
CA TYR A 192 -16.79 26.96 15.07
C TYR A 192 -15.63 27.81 14.58
N ILE A 193 -15.50 29.03 15.11
CA ILE A 193 -14.42 29.95 14.72
C ILE A 193 -13.06 29.37 15.17
N GLU A 194 -12.18 29.03 14.23
CA GLU A 194 -10.78 28.63 14.50
C GLU A 194 -9.80 29.80 14.38
N GLN A 195 -10.14 30.81 13.60
CA GLN A 195 -9.34 32.02 13.41
C GLN A 195 -10.23 33.15 12.89
N VAL A 196 -9.89 34.40 13.21
CA VAL A 196 -10.54 35.58 12.66
C VAL A 196 -9.53 36.41 11.88
N GLY A 197 -10.00 36.99 10.77
CA GLY A 197 -9.20 37.87 9.92
C GLY A 197 -9.94 39.16 9.60
N GLY A 198 -9.17 40.17 9.24
CA GLY A 198 -9.66 41.52 9.02
C GLY A 198 -9.00 42.24 7.85
N PRO A 199 -9.46 43.46 7.54
CA PRO A 199 -8.66 44.38 6.75
C PRO A 199 -7.40 44.77 7.51
N ILE A 200 -6.28 44.91 6.80
CA ILE A 200 -5.04 45.42 7.37
C ILE A 200 -5.29 46.85 7.85
N ASN A 201 -4.85 47.13 9.09
CA ASN A 201 -4.83 48.48 9.64
C ASN A 201 -3.42 49.09 9.55
N THR A 202 -2.39 48.29 9.87
CA THR A 202 -0.99 48.70 9.74
C THR A 202 -0.11 47.51 9.35
N PHE A 203 1.01 47.80 8.70
CA PHE A 203 2.08 46.84 8.40
C PHE A 203 3.45 47.47 8.62
N SER A 204 4.49 46.65 8.63
CA SER A 204 5.90 47.05 8.71
C SER A 204 6.73 46.37 7.62
N ILE A 205 7.82 47.00 7.20
CA ILE A 205 8.76 46.41 6.24
C ILE A 205 9.62 45.40 6.99
N SER A 206 9.52 44.12 6.64
CA SER A 206 10.38 43.06 7.21
C SER A 206 11.66 42.87 6.39
N ASN A 207 11.60 43.06 5.08
CA ASN A 207 12.77 43.16 4.20
C ASN A 207 12.52 44.24 3.15
N ALA A 208 13.44 45.20 3.03
CA ALA A 208 13.31 46.30 2.09
C ALA A 208 13.52 45.86 0.62
N GLY A 209 14.04 44.66 0.38
CA GLY A 209 14.35 44.14 -0.95
C GLY A 209 15.41 44.96 -1.68
N VAL A 210 15.63 44.64 -2.95
CA VAL A 210 16.62 45.31 -3.81
C VAL A 210 16.13 45.44 -5.25
N GLY A 211 16.72 46.40 -5.99
CA GLY A 211 16.54 46.53 -7.44
C GLY A 211 15.25 47.23 -7.88
N PHE A 212 14.54 47.89 -6.97
CA PHE A 212 13.42 48.76 -7.34
C PHE A 212 13.94 50.06 -7.97
N LYS A 213 13.10 50.78 -8.72
CA LYS A 213 13.48 52.10 -9.25
C LYS A 213 13.74 53.05 -8.08
N ALA A 214 14.91 53.69 -8.08
CA ALA A 214 15.31 54.60 -7.01
C ALA A 214 14.39 55.83 -6.92
N SER A 215 14.14 56.28 -5.69
CA SER A 215 13.41 57.51 -5.36
C SER A 215 12.03 57.63 -6.03
N GLN A 216 11.28 56.53 -6.10
CA GLN A 216 9.97 56.46 -6.75
C GLN A 216 8.88 56.17 -5.70
N THR A 217 7.68 56.70 -5.94
CA THR A 217 6.45 56.30 -5.23
C THR A 217 5.51 55.62 -6.21
N TYR A 218 4.97 54.48 -5.80
CA TYR A 218 4.00 53.68 -6.53
C TYR A 218 2.71 53.62 -5.72
N ASN A 219 1.58 53.96 -6.32
CA ASN A 219 0.27 53.94 -5.66
C ASN A 219 -0.53 52.72 -6.10
N ASN A 220 -1.45 52.25 -5.23
CA ASN A 220 -2.35 51.12 -5.52
C ASN A 220 -1.60 49.83 -5.92
N VAL A 221 -0.44 49.58 -5.30
CA VAL A 221 0.34 48.37 -5.59
C VAL A 221 -0.35 47.18 -4.93
N PRO A 222 -0.79 46.16 -5.69
CA PRO A 222 -1.39 44.97 -5.09
C PRO A 222 -0.37 44.20 -4.28
N LEU A 223 -0.79 43.72 -3.11
CA LEU A 223 -0.02 42.82 -2.27
C LEU A 223 -0.55 41.39 -2.41
N TYR A 224 0.35 40.41 -2.34
CA TYR A 224 -0.02 38.99 -2.29
C TYR A 224 0.49 38.38 -0.99
N ALA A 225 -0.27 37.44 -0.42
CA ALA A 225 0.13 36.72 0.77
C ALA A 225 1.27 35.74 0.44
N ILE A 226 2.39 35.85 1.16
CA ILE A 226 3.45 34.83 1.22
C ILE A 226 3.10 33.83 2.32
N SER A 227 2.66 34.35 3.48
CA SER A 227 2.00 33.58 4.54
C SER A 227 0.63 34.17 4.84
N GLY A 228 -0.25 33.33 5.39
CA GLY A 228 -1.64 33.70 5.64
C GLY A 228 -2.56 33.54 4.43
N ARG A 229 -3.84 33.87 4.61
CA ARG A 229 -4.90 33.65 3.62
C ARG A 229 -5.70 34.91 3.29
N GLY A 230 -5.13 36.07 3.62
CA GLY A 230 -5.71 37.37 3.33
C GLY A 230 -5.58 37.75 1.86
N THR A 231 -6.55 38.50 1.35
CA THR A 231 -6.64 38.85 -0.07
C THR A 231 -7.08 40.30 -0.27
N GLY A 232 -6.64 40.89 -1.38
CA GLY A 232 -7.15 42.17 -1.88
C GLY A 232 -6.57 43.41 -1.23
N ALA A 233 -5.46 43.32 -0.48
CA ALA A 233 -4.79 44.51 0.02
C ALA A 233 -4.02 45.25 -1.09
N THR A 234 -4.11 46.58 -1.09
CA THR A 234 -3.26 47.46 -1.90
C THR A 234 -2.54 48.48 -1.02
N ALA A 235 -1.33 48.86 -1.44
CA ALA A 235 -0.51 49.80 -0.70
C ALA A 235 0.18 50.82 -1.61
N THR A 236 0.53 51.96 -1.02
CA THR A 236 1.46 52.91 -1.57
C THR A 236 2.86 52.51 -1.12
N VAL A 237 3.76 52.26 -2.08
CA VAL A 237 5.14 51.82 -1.85
C VAL A 237 6.08 52.93 -2.30
N ALA A 238 6.97 53.39 -1.42
CA ALA A 238 8.03 54.33 -1.77
C ALA A 238 9.41 53.69 -1.63
N THR A 239 10.34 54.09 -2.48
CA THR A 239 11.71 53.58 -2.52
C THR A 239 12.75 54.67 -2.21
N ASN A 240 13.90 54.28 -1.64
CA ASN A 240 15.02 55.18 -1.39
C ASN A 240 15.93 55.33 -2.64
N SER A 241 16.98 56.14 -2.51
CA SER A 241 17.99 56.35 -3.56
C SER A 241 18.80 55.10 -3.92
N SER A 242 18.82 54.09 -3.04
CA SER A 242 19.47 52.80 -3.27
C SER A 242 18.55 51.75 -3.92
N GLY A 243 17.31 52.12 -4.27
CA GLY A 243 16.35 51.21 -4.90
C GLY A 243 15.80 50.14 -3.95
N GLN A 244 15.72 50.46 -2.65
CA GLN A 244 15.10 49.62 -1.61
C GLN A 244 13.78 50.25 -1.16
N VAL A 245 12.82 49.45 -0.70
CA VAL A 245 11.56 49.95 -0.14
C VAL A 245 11.83 50.70 1.16
N SER A 246 11.49 51.99 1.18
CA SER A 246 11.75 52.90 2.30
C SER A 246 10.52 53.16 3.16
N SER A 247 9.33 53.12 2.55
CA SER A 247 8.07 53.19 3.26
C SER A 247 7.00 52.43 2.51
N ILE A 248 6.03 51.98 3.27
CA ILE A 248 4.80 51.43 2.75
C ILE A 248 3.66 51.99 3.60
N SER A 249 2.54 52.34 2.98
CA SER A 249 1.33 52.79 3.67
C SER A 249 0.09 52.28 2.95
N LEU A 250 -1.01 52.06 3.68
CA LEU A 250 -2.26 51.62 3.07
C LEU A 250 -2.77 52.70 2.13
N THR A 251 -3.14 52.31 0.91
CA THR A 251 -3.90 53.19 0.04
C THR A 251 -5.36 53.19 0.53
N SER A 252 -5.97 54.37 0.58
CA SER A 252 -7.27 54.60 1.23
C SER A 252 -8.31 53.51 0.92
N ASN A 253 -8.87 52.91 1.99
CA ASN A 253 -10.00 51.96 1.99
C ASN A 253 -9.78 50.58 1.34
N THR A 254 -8.53 50.14 1.12
CA THR A 254 -8.27 48.81 0.54
C THR A 254 -7.29 47.98 1.38
N GLY A 255 -7.55 47.86 2.69
CA GLY A 255 -6.83 46.92 3.58
C GLY A 255 -7.09 45.44 3.27
N GLY A 256 -7.90 45.15 2.26
CA GLY A 256 -8.33 43.81 1.87
C GLY A 256 -9.17 43.12 2.94
N SER A 257 -9.13 41.79 2.97
CA SER A 257 -9.92 40.96 3.88
C SER A 257 -9.17 39.69 4.27
N GLY A 258 -9.45 39.18 5.47
CA GLY A 258 -8.90 37.91 5.95
C GLY A 258 -7.42 37.93 6.32
N TYR A 259 -6.80 39.10 6.51
CA TYR A 259 -5.44 39.16 7.04
C TYR A 259 -5.44 38.96 8.55
N VAL A 260 -4.35 38.38 9.05
CA VAL A 260 -4.10 38.18 10.47
C VAL A 260 -2.77 38.83 10.84
N THR A 261 -2.68 39.36 12.06
CA THR A 261 -1.43 39.92 12.59
C THR A 261 -0.31 38.88 12.52
N GLY A 262 0.80 39.22 11.88
CA GLY A 262 1.92 38.32 11.61
C GLY A 262 2.00 37.79 10.17
N ASP A 263 0.94 37.93 9.37
CA ASP A 263 0.97 37.55 7.95
C ASP A 263 2.07 38.30 7.19
N VAL A 264 2.79 37.59 6.33
CA VAL A 264 3.87 38.13 5.49
C VAL A 264 3.37 38.27 4.06
N LEU A 265 3.56 39.45 3.49
CA LEU A 265 3.08 39.84 2.16
C LEU A 265 4.25 40.21 1.25
N GLY A 266 4.10 39.87 -0.02
CA GLY A 266 4.97 40.32 -1.10
C GLY A 266 4.34 41.45 -1.91
N ILE A 267 5.20 42.20 -2.59
CA ILE A 267 4.80 43.27 -3.52
C ILE A 267 4.62 42.67 -4.91
N THR A 268 3.48 42.92 -5.56
CA THR A 268 3.26 42.49 -6.94
C THR A 268 4.17 43.27 -7.89
N THR A 269 5.26 42.63 -8.33
CA THR A 269 6.37 43.30 -9.04
C THR A 269 5.97 43.87 -10.41
N SER A 270 4.96 43.30 -11.07
CA SER A 270 4.41 43.83 -12.32
C SER A 270 3.86 45.26 -12.19
N SER A 271 3.43 45.66 -10.99
CA SER A 271 2.91 47.01 -10.71
C SER A 271 4.01 48.02 -10.35
N VAL A 272 5.24 47.57 -10.12
CA VAL A 272 6.41 48.42 -9.78
C VAL A 272 7.54 48.33 -10.82
N LEU A 273 7.31 47.59 -11.91
CA LEU A 273 8.17 47.37 -13.08
C LEU A 273 9.46 46.58 -12.83
N GLN A 274 10.13 46.78 -11.68
CA GLN A 274 11.38 46.13 -11.31
C GLN A 274 11.53 46.03 -9.78
N GLY A 275 12.36 45.09 -9.32
CA GLY A 275 12.67 44.85 -7.90
C GLY A 275 12.32 43.44 -7.44
N ARG A 276 12.95 42.99 -6.35
CA ARG A 276 12.72 41.66 -5.76
C ARG A 276 12.94 41.64 -4.25
N ASP A 277 12.48 40.57 -3.62
CA ASP A 277 12.74 40.16 -2.22
C ASP A 277 12.24 41.11 -1.13
N ALA A 278 11.43 42.13 -1.48
CA ALA A 278 10.76 42.95 -0.48
C ALA A 278 9.63 42.15 0.18
N THR A 279 9.63 42.13 1.52
CA THR A 279 8.60 41.48 2.33
C THR A 279 8.05 42.47 3.36
N ILE A 280 6.75 42.36 3.62
CA ILE A 280 5.98 43.25 4.49
C ILE A 280 5.23 42.37 5.49
N THR A 281 5.22 42.74 6.77
CA THR A 281 4.48 42.00 7.81
C THR A 281 3.27 42.81 8.26
N VAL A 282 2.10 42.17 8.37
CA VAL A 282 0.89 42.75 8.95
C VAL A 282 1.08 42.92 10.45
N THR A 283 0.99 44.15 10.96
CA THR A 283 1.22 44.44 12.38
C THR A 283 -0.06 44.63 13.17
N ASN A 284 -1.18 44.97 12.51
CA ASN A 284 -2.46 45.13 13.19
C ASN A 284 -3.67 44.97 12.23
N THR A 285 -4.75 44.39 12.75
CA THR A 285 -6.09 44.31 12.18
C THR A 285 -7.12 44.66 13.28
N ASN A 286 -7.72 45.86 13.22
CA ASN A 286 -8.63 46.36 14.27
C ASN A 286 -10.10 45.94 14.08
N SER A 287 -10.41 45.15 13.04
CA SER A 287 -11.79 44.84 12.65
C SER A 287 -11.85 43.43 12.06
N ILE A 288 -13.02 42.81 12.09
CA ILE A 288 -13.21 41.46 11.58
C ILE A 288 -14.03 41.53 10.30
N SER A 289 -13.53 40.94 9.22
CA SER A 289 -14.23 40.81 7.94
C SER A 289 -14.29 39.37 7.43
N THR A 290 -13.55 38.45 8.07
CA THR A 290 -13.47 37.06 7.66
C THR A 290 -13.41 36.16 8.90
N LEU A 291 -14.18 35.08 8.87
CA LEU A 291 -14.12 33.99 9.83
C LEU A 291 -13.54 32.76 9.14
N TYR A 292 -12.55 32.14 9.76
CA TYR A 292 -12.09 30.80 9.40
C TYR A 292 -12.74 29.83 10.36
N LEU A 293 -13.54 28.92 9.82
CA LEU A 293 -14.36 28.00 10.58
C LEU A 293 -13.80 26.59 10.49
N ASN A 294 -13.96 25.85 11.58
CA ASN A 294 -13.70 24.42 11.70
C ASN A 294 -14.96 23.67 12.13
N ASN A 295 -14.99 22.35 11.94
CA ASN A 295 -16.14 21.49 12.20
C ASN A 295 -17.43 22.09 11.62
N VAL A 296 -17.37 22.41 10.32
CA VAL A 296 -18.56 22.90 9.63
C VAL A 296 -19.49 21.72 9.30
N GLN A 297 -20.73 21.80 9.77
CA GLN A 297 -21.81 20.87 9.43
C GLN A 297 -22.77 21.57 8.47
N GLY A 298 -22.76 21.16 7.20
CA GLY A 298 -23.44 21.82 6.08
C GLY A 298 -22.50 22.24 4.94
N GLU A 299 -23.06 22.58 3.78
CA GLU A 299 -22.30 22.87 2.56
C GLU A 299 -21.67 24.27 2.54
N SER A 300 -22.48 25.32 2.69
CA SER A 300 -22.03 26.72 2.62
C SER A 300 -22.98 27.66 3.36
N PHE A 301 -22.45 28.75 3.92
CA PHE A 301 -23.25 29.80 4.56
C PHE A 301 -23.94 30.65 3.49
N THR A 302 -25.22 30.93 3.68
CA THR A 302 -26.03 31.69 2.73
C THR A 302 -25.62 33.16 2.69
N THR A 303 -25.21 33.65 1.52
CA THR A 303 -24.86 35.06 1.34
C THR A 303 -26.08 35.97 1.48
N GLY A 304 -25.87 37.19 2.00
CA GLY A 304 -26.95 38.14 2.26
C GLY A 304 -27.67 37.94 3.60
N GLN A 305 -27.47 36.81 4.29
CA GLN A 305 -27.98 36.60 5.64
C GLN A 305 -27.09 37.28 6.69
N ALA A 306 -27.68 37.65 7.82
CA ALA A 306 -26.92 38.13 8.98
C ALA A 306 -26.30 36.94 9.71
N LEU A 307 -25.03 37.07 10.11
CA LEU A 307 -24.37 36.07 10.94
C LEU A 307 -25.15 35.83 12.25
N VAL A 308 -25.37 34.57 12.57
CA VAL A 308 -25.93 34.13 13.84
C VAL A 308 -24.79 33.63 14.72
N VAL A 309 -24.73 34.12 15.95
CA VAL A 309 -23.71 33.78 16.95
C VAL A 309 -24.38 33.08 18.13
N TYR A 310 -23.82 31.96 18.56
CA TYR A 310 -24.33 31.21 19.70
C TYR A 310 -23.64 31.62 20.99
N GLU A 311 -24.45 31.99 21.99
CA GLU A 311 -24.01 32.26 23.36
C GLU A 311 -24.61 31.18 24.27
N GLY A 312 -23.86 30.09 24.47
CA GLY A 312 -24.41 28.85 25.03
C GLY A 312 -25.46 28.26 24.09
N SER A 313 -26.67 28.01 24.58
CA SER A 313 -27.79 27.51 23.77
C SER A 313 -28.57 28.60 23.04
N THR A 314 -28.21 29.88 23.20
CA THR A 314 -28.96 31.00 22.64
C THR A 314 -28.36 31.44 21.30
N ALA A 315 -29.12 31.30 20.22
CA ALA A 315 -28.74 31.78 18.89
C ALA A 315 -29.18 33.24 18.70
N THR A 316 -28.24 34.16 18.48
CA THR A 316 -28.53 35.59 18.28
C THR A 316 -28.06 36.05 16.91
N SER A 317 -28.94 36.66 16.13
CA SER A 317 -28.56 37.29 14.85
C SER A 317 -27.91 38.64 15.09
N TYR A 318 -26.70 38.83 14.57
CA TYR A 318 -25.93 40.06 14.72
C TYR A 318 -26.18 40.96 13.51
N GLY A 319 -26.85 42.10 13.74
CA GLY A 319 -27.05 43.12 12.70
C GLY A 319 -25.71 43.68 12.20
N SER A 320 -25.63 44.00 10.90
CA SER A 320 -24.44 44.56 10.23
C SER A 320 -23.25 43.61 10.05
N THR A 321 -23.39 42.31 10.33
CA THR A 321 -22.43 41.25 9.95
C THR A 321 -22.99 40.37 8.84
N THR A 322 -23.50 41.00 7.77
CA THR A 322 -24.04 40.26 6.61
C THR A 322 -22.97 39.40 5.96
N ILE A 323 -23.28 38.13 5.75
CA ILE A 323 -22.40 37.14 5.11
C ILE A 323 -22.24 37.51 3.63
N THR A 324 -20.99 37.62 3.19
CA THR A 324 -20.62 38.05 1.83
C THR A 324 -20.05 36.92 0.98
N SER A 325 -19.47 35.90 1.59
CA SER A 325 -18.93 34.73 0.90
C SER A 325 -18.80 33.52 1.84
N SER A 326 -18.77 32.32 1.27
CA SER A 326 -18.53 31.08 1.98
C SER A 326 -17.87 30.09 1.02
N ALA A 327 -16.65 29.65 1.32
CA ALA A 327 -15.94 28.68 0.48
C ALA A 327 -14.96 27.84 1.30
N THR A 328 -14.70 26.61 0.84
CA THR A 328 -13.53 25.85 1.30
C THR A 328 -12.26 26.57 0.82
N TYR A 329 -11.21 26.52 1.63
CA TYR A 329 -9.91 27.12 1.30
C TYR A 329 -8.76 26.12 1.34
N ASP A 330 -9.07 24.86 1.63
CA ASP A 330 -8.14 23.76 1.72
C ASP A 330 -8.91 22.49 1.39
N ASP A 331 -8.59 21.89 0.24
CA ASP A 331 -9.31 20.71 -0.28
C ASP A 331 -9.16 19.50 0.64
N ILE A 332 -8.09 19.46 1.45
CA ILE A 332 -7.86 18.42 2.48
C ILE A 332 -8.93 18.52 3.59
N TYR A 333 -9.52 19.70 3.79
CA TYR A 333 -10.55 19.95 4.79
C TYR A 333 -11.93 20.19 4.16
N GLU A 334 -12.27 19.48 3.09
CA GLU A 334 -13.66 19.47 2.59
C GLU A 334 -14.63 18.76 3.55
N GLY A 335 -14.13 17.97 4.51
CA GLY A 335 -14.94 17.33 5.54
C GLY A 335 -15.43 15.92 5.20
N ASN A 336 -15.12 15.39 4.03
CA ASN A 336 -15.26 13.96 3.70
C ASN A 336 -13.90 13.35 3.33
N VAL A 337 -12.82 13.98 3.74
CA VAL A 337 -11.47 13.50 3.46
C VAL A 337 -10.95 12.76 4.70
N ILE A 338 -10.37 11.59 4.48
CA ILE A 338 -9.54 10.92 5.48
C ILE A 338 -8.11 10.87 4.97
N GLU A 339 -7.16 10.92 5.88
CA GLU A 339 -5.80 10.47 5.64
C GLU A 339 -5.64 9.04 6.14
N VAL A 340 -4.97 8.21 5.35
CA VAL A 340 -4.62 6.84 5.69
C VAL A 340 -3.11 6.72 5.81
N GLU A 341 -2.65 6.36 7.01
CA GLU A 341 -1.25 6.03 7.26
C GLU A 341 -1.00 4.56 6.89
N GLN A 342 -0.30 4.33 5.79
CA GLN A 342 0.02 3.01 5.30
C GLN A 342 1.44 2.96 4.76
N PHE A 343 2.31 2.33 5.54
CA PHE A 343 3.72 2.17 5.21
C PHE A 343 3.90 1.53 3.82
N ASN A 344 4.63 2.23 2.94
CA ASN A 344 5.06 1.74 1.63
C ASN A 344 3.92 1.26 0.70
N HIS A 345 2.76 1.91 0.74
CA HIS A 345 1.52 1.42 0.11
C HIS A 345 1.54 1.24 -1.43
N GLY A 346 2.47 1.89 -2.14
CA GLY A 346 2.64 1.75 -3.60
C GLY A 346 1.46 2.25 -4.46
N MET A 347 0.54 3.02 -3.90
CA MET A 347 -0.67 3.55 -4.56
C MET A 347 -0.48 5.01 -5.03
N HIS A 348 0.56 5.28 -5.82
CA HIS A 348 0.97 6.67 -6.13
C HIS A 348 0.20 7.33 -7.28
N ALA A 349 -0.62 6.58 -7.98
CA ALA A 349 -1.42 7.10 -9.10
C ALA A 349 -2.87 7.37 -8.69
N ASP A 350 -3.48 8.40 -9.28
CA ASP A 350 -4.90 8.74 -9.09
C ASP A 350 -5.85 7.67 -9.67
N THR A 351 -5.32 6.74 -10.46
CA THR A 351 -6.06 5.60 -10.98
C THR A 351 -6.05 4.38 -10.06
N ASN A 352 -5.38 4.44 -8.90
CA ASN A 352 -5.45 3.35 -7.93
C ASN A 352 -6.83 3.24 -7.30
N ILE A 353 -7.18 2.02 -6.92
CA ILE A 353 -8.33 1.72 -6.06
C ILE A 353 -7.83 1.05 -4.79
N VAL A 354 -8.27 1.54 -3.63
CA VAL A 354 -7.91 1.04 -2.31
C VAL A 354 -9.14 0.42 -1.65
N THR A 355 -9.07 -0.85 -1.27
CA THR A 355 -10.04 -1.46 -0.37
C THR A 355 -9.68 -1.13 1.07
N LEU A 356 -10.56 -0.47 1.81
CA LEU A 356 -10.49 -0.35 3.27
C LEU A 356 -11.45 -1.34 3.92
N ALA A 357 -11.03 -2.01 4.99
CA ALA A 357 -11.88 -2.93 5.74
C ALA A 357 -11.48 -2.99 7.21
N ASN A 358 -12.40 -3.50 8.04
CA ASN A 358 -12.22 -3.69 9.49
C ASN A 358 -11.90 -2.40 10.27
N ILE A 359 -12.29 -1.25 9.75
CA ILE A 359 -12.30 0.00 10.50
C ILE A 359 -13.48 -0.05 11.47
N GLU A 360 -13.17 0.10 12.76
CA GLU A 360 -14.15 0.01 13.86
C GLU A 360 -14.82 1.36 14.17
N PRO A 361 -16.06 1.36 14.68
CA PRO A 361 -16.74 2.58 15.15
C PRO A 361 -15.99 3.26 16.30
N ASP A 362 -16.01 4.60 16.30
CA ASP A 362 -15.56 5.44 17.43
C ASP A 362 -16.71 5.83 18.37
N THR A 363 -17.89 5.21 18.21
CA THR A 363 -19.09 5.48 18.99
C THR A 363 -19.12 4.74 20.31
N GLU A 364 -19.79 5.33 21.30
CA GLU A 364 -19.96 4.74 22.63
C GLU A 364 -20.70 3.39 22.57
N PRO A 365 -20.23 2.36 23.29
CA PRO A 365 -20.87 1.05 23.31
C PRO A 365 -22.18 1.06 24.12
N VAL A 366 -23.17 0.33 23.63
CA VAL A 366 -24.44 0.06 24.33
C VAL A 366 -24.64 -1.44 24.43
N LEU A 367 -25.00 -1.94 25.61
CA LEU A 367 -25.19 -3.37 25.84
C LEU A 367 -26.55 -3.84 25.31
N LEU A 368 -26.58 -5.06 24.77
CA LEU A 368 -27.82 -5.81 24.61
C LEU A 368 -28.43 -6.15 25.97
N THR A 369 -29.75 -5.99 26.10
CA THR A 369 -30.48 -6.36 27.33
C THR A 369 -31.19 -7.70 27.22
N ASP A 370 -31.41 -8.20 25.98
CA ASP A 370 -32.01 -9.50 25.71
C ASP A 370 -31.17 -10.26 24.68
N PHE A 371 -31.34 -11.59 24.64
CA PHE A 371 -30.79 -12.44 23.59
C PHE A 371 -31.43 -12.08 22.25
N LEU A 372 -30.64 -12.03 21.18
CA LEU A 372 -31.11 -11.76 19.83
C LEU A 372 -30.95 -13.03 18.98
N ASP A 373 -32.08 -13.65 18.62
CA ASP A 373 -32.12 -14.83 17.76
C ASP A 373 -32.00 -14.45 16.26
N VAL A 374 -31.83 -15.42 15.37
CA VAL A 374 -31.68 -15.22 13.92
C VAL A 374 -32.92 -14.62 13.25
N ASP A 375 -34.11 -14.86 13.79
CA ASP A 375 -35.40 -14.45 13.23
C ASP A 375 -36.04 -13.25 13.92
N ASP A 376 -35.41 -12.74 14.98
CA ASP A 376 -35.93 -11.60 15.74
C ASP A 376 -36.05 -10.34 14.88
N GLN A 377 -37.05 -9.52 15.21
CA GLN A 377 -37.39 -8.29 14.48
C GLN A 377 -37.01 -7.02 15.25
N VAL A 378 -36.49 -7.17 16.48
CA VAL A 378 -36.11 -6.05 17.34
C VAL A 378 -34.79 -6.35 18.05
N ILE A 379 -33.99 -5.31 18.28
CA ILE A 379 -32.77 -5.36 19.07
C ILE A 379 -33.05 -4.65 20.40
N SER A 380 -33.08 -5.38 21.52
CA SER A 380 -33.23 -4.79 22.86
C SER A 380 -31.89 -4.26 23.36
N VAL A 381 -31.80 -2.95 23.57
CA VAL A 381 -30.57 -2.24 23.99
C VAL A 381 -30.79 -1.42 25.26
N ALA A 382 -29.74 -1.26 26.06
CA ALA A 382 -29.82 -0.54 27.33
C ALA A 382 -30.19 0.95 27.18
N ASN A 383 -29.90 1.57 26.04
CA ASN A 383 -30.25 2.96 25.74
C ASN A 383 -30.29 3.20 24.22
N THR A 384 -31.34 3.85 23.71
CA THR A 384 -31.48 4.18 22.28
C THR A 384 -30.98 5.57 21.87
N THR A 385 -30.57 6.43 22.82
CA THR A 385 -30.19 7.84 22.59
C THR A 385 -29.11 7.99 21.51
N ALA A 386 -28.09 7.12 21.51
CA ALA A 386 -26.99 7.19 20.55
C ALA A 386 -27.41 6.94 19.10
N TYR A 387 -28.54 6.25 18.89
CA TYR A 387 -29.07 5.85 17.58
C TYR A 387 -30.04 6.87 16.98
N ALA A 388 -30.44 7.90 17.74
CA ALA A 388 -31.32 8.96 17.24
C ALA A 388 -30.65 9.89 16.21
N THR A 389 -29.36 9.69 15.94
CA THR A 389 -28.60 10.37 14.90
C THR A 389 -27.78 9.37 14.09
N PHE A 390 -27.67 9.59 12.78
CA PHE A 390 -26.83 8.79 11.89
C PHE A 390 -26.43 9.64 10.67
N ASN A 391 -25.18 9.53 10.20
CA ASN A 391 -24.64 10.38 9.12
C ASN A 391 -24.77 11.88 9.38
N GLY A 392 -24.55 12.30 10.63
CA GLY A 392 -24.60 13.72 11.02
C GLY A 392 -25.99 14.34 11.06
N ILE A 393 -27.07 13.59 10.80
CA ILE A 393 -28.46 14.07 10.88
C ILE A 393 -29.25 13.37 11.98
N SER A 394 -30.33 14.01 12.44
CA SER A 394 -31.33 13.35 13.29
C SER A 394 -32.19 12.41 12.45
N THR A 395 -32.28 11.14 12.85
CA THR A 395 -33.01 10.11 12.11
C THR A 395 -33.36 8.93 13.02
N SER A 396 -34.36 8.14 12.63
CA SER A 396 -34.75 6.90 13.31
C SER A 396 -34.21 5.64 12.61
N GLN A 397 -33.26 5.80 11.69
CA GLN A 397 -32.73 4.73 10.85
C GLN A 397 -31.20 4.83 10.73
N GLY A 398 -30.54 3.68 10.62
CA GLY A 398 -29.09 3.60 10.46
C GLY A 398 -28.57 2.17 10.60
N PHE A 399 -27.27 2.04 10.86
CA PHE A 399 -26.63 0.75 11.04
C PHE A 399 -26.08 0.58 12.45
N VAL A 400 -26.18 -0.63 12.99
CA VAL A 400 -25.59 -1.05 14.26
C VAL A 400 -24.72 -2.28 14.01
N LYS A 401 -23.57 -2.30 14.66
CA LYS A 401 -22.67 -3.46 14.67
C LYS A 401 -22.77 -4.18 16.01
N ILE A 402 -22.91 -5.50 15.95
CA ILE A 402 -22.87 -6.40 17.11
C ILE A 402 -21.92 -7.54 16.75
N ASN A 403 -20.86 -7.74 17.55
CA ASN A 403 -19.76 -8.64 17.19
C ASN A 403 -19.25 -8.34 15.75
N ASN A 404 -19.32 -9.31 14.83
CA ASN A 404 -18.99 -9.10 13.41
C ASN A 404 -20.23 -9.11 12.49
N GLU A 405 -21.44 -8.85 13.02
CA GLU A 405 -22.66 -8.64 12.23
C GLU A 405 -22.99 -7.14 12.14
N ILE A 406 -23.39 -6.68 10.95
CA ILE A 406 -23.94 -5.35 10.74
C ILE A 406 -25.43 -5.49 10.45
N ILE A 407 -26.24 -4.74 11.19
CA ILE A 407 -27.71 -4.78 11.11
C ILE A 407 -28.22 -3.37 10.81
N PHE A 408 -29.09 -3.26 9.81
CA PHE A 408 -29.86 -2.05 9.51
C PHE A 408 -31.07 -1.97 10.44
N TYR A 409 -31.20 -0.88 11.20
CA TYR A 409 -32.41 -0.57 11.95
C TYR A 409 -33.22 0.52 11.24
N ASN A 410 -34.55 0.38 11.25
CA ASN A 410 -35.46 1.27 10.53
C ASN A 410 -36.42 2.07 11.44
N SER A 411 -36.36 1.83 12.75
CA SER A 411 -37.17 2.50 13.75
C SER A 411 -36.51 2.44 15.13
N ILE A 412 -36.86 3.39 15.99
CA ILE A 412 -36.35 3.49 17.36
C ILE A 412 -37.55 3.54 18.31
N GLY A 413 -37.63 2.56 19.21
CA GLY A 413 -38.58 2.51 20.32
C GLY A 413 -37.88 2.71 21.67
N PRO A 414 -38.63 2.64 22.79
CA PRO A 414 -38.04 2.64 24.12
C PRO A 414 -37.15 1.41 24.31
N ASN A 415 -35.83 1.61 24.45
CA ASN A 415 -34.83 0.55 24.63
C ASN A 415 -34.83 -0.52 23.53
N GLN A 416 -35.36 -0.21 22.35
CA GLN A 416 -35.48 -1.16 21.24
C GLN A 416 -35.18 -0.48 19.91
N LEU A 417 -34.49 -1.20 19.01
CA LEU A 417 -34.31 -0.82 17.61
C LEU A 417 -35.08 -1.82 16.74
N GLY A 418 -35.95 -1.34 15.84
CA GLY A 418 -36.63 -2.22 14.88
C GLY A 418 -35.69 -2.65 13.77
N ILE A 419 -35.58 -3.95 13.51
CA ILE A 419 -34.70 -4.52 12.49
C ILE A 419 -35.33 -4.34 11.12
N GLY A 420 -34.60 -3.69 10.22
CA GLY A 420 -34.95 -3.64 8.80
C GLY A 420 -34.30 -4.77 8.02
N THR A 421 -32.97 -4.91 8.16
CA THR A 421 -32.18 -5.90 7.40
C THR A 421 -31.00 -6.39 8.23
N ARG A 422 -30.74 -7.69 8.22
CA ARG A 422 -29.59 -8.33 8.87
C ARG A 422 -28.53 -8.76 7.86
N GLY A 423 -27.31 -8.99 8.35
CA GLY A 423 -26.20 -9.43 7.49
C GLY A 423 -25.83 -8.42 6.41
N VAL A 424 -25.93 -7.12 6.73
CA VAL A 424 -25.57 -6.03 5.81
C VAL A 424 -24.10 -6.19 5.40
N ASP A 425 -23.79 -5.80 4.16
CA ASP A 425 -22.46 -5.89 3.54
C ASP A 425 -21.86 -7.31 3.57
N GLY A 426 -22.73 -8.33 3.50
CA GLY A 426 -22.32 -9.73 3.48
C GLY A 426 -21.83 -10.25 4.84
N THR A 427 -22.10 -9.53 5.92
CA THR A 427 -21.80 -10.03 7.28
C THR A 427 -22.66 -11.24 7.63
N ILE A 428 -22.11 -12.14 8.44
CA ILE A 428 -22.78 -13.40 8.79
C ILE A 428 -23.82 -13.14 9.88
N VAL A 429 -25.08 -13.41 9.52
CA VAL A 429 -26.26 -13.48 10.40
C VAL A 429 -26.03 -14.55 11.47
N ARG A 430 -26.11 -14.16 12.75
CA ARG A 430 -25.88 -15.06 13.90
C ARG A 430 -26.76 -14.72 15.11
N THR A 431 -26.74 -15.56 16.13
CA THR A 431 -27.33 -15.21 17.43
C THR A 431 -26.38 -14.30 18.23
N HIS A 432 -26.94 -13.43 19.07
CA HIS A 432 -26.16 -12.58 19.98
C HIS A 432 -26.64 -12.73 21.42
N ASP A 433 -25.69 -12.75 22.34
CA ASP A 433 -25.95 -13.00 23.75
C ASP A 433 -26.32 -11.71 24.50
N VAL A 434 -27.03 -11.87 25.62
CA VAL A 434 -27.26 -10.76 26.56
C VAL A 434 -25.91 -10.19 27.00
N ASN A 435 -25.81 -8.87 27.06
CA ASN A 435 -24.58 -8.10 27.32
C ASN A 435 -23.56 -8.06 26.17
N ASP A 436 -23.87 -8.57 24.98
CA ASP A 436 -23.04 -8.27 23.81
C ASP A 436 -23.02 -6.75 23.54
N ILE A 437 -21.87 -6.27 23.08
CA ILE A 437 -21.67 -4.86 22.78
C ILE A 437 -22.26 -4.55 21.42
N THR A 438 -23.15 -3.56 21.41
CA THR A 438 -23.64 -2.92 20.20
C THR A 438 -22.99 -1.55 20.04
N ARG A 439 -22.63 -1.18 18.82
CA ARG A 439 -22.13 0.16 18.47
C ARG A 439 -22.84 0.67 17.25
N LYS A 440 -23.21 1.96 17.25
CA LYS A 440 -23.67 2.62 16.03
C LYS A 440 -22.55 2.55 14.99
N TYR A 441 -22.85 2.03 13.80
CA TYR A 441 -21.85 1.75 12.76
C TYR A 441 -21.47 3.02 12.00
N GLU A 442 -20.81 3.92 12.73
CA GLU A 442 -20.43 5.26 12.32
C GLU A 442 -19.02 5.55 12.82
N LEU A 443 -18.25 6.30 12.04
CA LEU A 443 -16.94 6.83 12.39
C LEU A 443 -16.99 8.34 12.27
N ASN A 444 -16.93 9.04 13.40
CA ASN A 444 -16.87 10.49 13.47
C ASN A 444 -17.95 11.22 12.63
N GLY A 445 -19.18 10.71 12.69
CA GLY A 445 -20.32 11.26 11.96
C GLY A 445 -20.54 10.70 10.55
N PHE A 446 -19.68 9.81 10.05
CA PHE A 446 -19.84 9.13 8.76
C PHE A 446 -20.19 7.65 8.91
N ASP A 447 -21.12 7.18 8.08
CA ASP A 447 -21.46 5.76 7.93
C ASP A 447 -20.24 4.91 7.54
N LEU A 448 -19.93 3.92 8.38
CA LEU A 448 -18.78 3.05 8.18
C LEU A 448 -18.92 2.11 6.99
N SER A 449 -20.13 1.82 6.48
CA SER A 449 -20.30 1.03 5.25
C SER A 449 -19.74 1.76 4.02
N ARG A 450 -19.66 3.10 4.11
CA ARG A 450 -19.07 3.96 3.07
C ARG A 450 -17.57 4.09 3.21
N ILE A 451 -17.02 3.83 4.39
CA ILE A 451 -15.57 3.89 4.67
C ILE A 451 -14.94 2.50 4.49
N ASN A 452 -15.54 1.43 5.02
CA ASN A 452 -15.11 0.05 4.79
C ASN A 452 -15.53 -0.45 3.40
N ASN A 453 -14.97 0.17 2.37
CA ASN A 453 -15.35 -0.04 0.97
C ASN A 453 -14.12 0.11 0.05
N ASP A 454 -14.34 -0.09 -1.25
CA ASP A 454 -13.40 0.26 -2.29
C ASP A 454 -13.48 1.77 -2.59
N HIS A 455 -12.32 2.43 -2.57
CA HIS A 455 -12.18 3.87 -2.79
C HIS A 455 -11.30 4.12 -4.00
N ASN A 456 -11.73 5.02 -4.88
CA ASN A 456 -10.85 5.57 -5.89
C ASN A 456 -9.86 6.53 -5.23
N MET A 457 -8.60 6.48 -5.67
CA MET A 457 -7.63 7.50 -5.29
C MET A 457 -8.10 8.86 -5.84
N PRO A 458 -8.10 9.94 -5.02
CA PRO A 458 -8.52 11.25 -5.48
C PRO A 458 -7.65 11.77 -6.63
N ASN A 459 -8.25 12.57 -7.50
CA ASN A 459 -7.57 13.24 -8.62
C ASN A 459 -7.53 14.78 -8.47
N LYS A 460 -7.93 15.30 -7.30
CA LYS A 460 -7.77 16.72 -6.96
C LYS A 460 -6.29 16.99 -6.69
N ALA A 461 -5.75 18.02 -7.33
CA ALA A 461 -4.32 18.36 -7.25
C ALA A 461 -3.81 18.48 -5.80
N ALA A 462 -4.57 19.09 -4.90
CA ALA A 462 -4.16 19.23 -3.50
C ALA A 462 -3.99 17.87 -2.79
N LEU A 463 -4.92 16.93 -3.00
CA LEU A 463 -4.88 15.59 -2.41
C LEU A 463 -3.82 14.72 -3.07
N SER A 464 -3.69 14.79 -4.39
CA SER A 464 -2.66 14.05 -5.15
C SER A 464 -1.25 14.51 -4.79
N ASN A 465 -1.05 15.82 -4.59
CA ASN A 465 0.26 16.38 -4.20
C ASN A 465 0.59 16.13 -2.72
N ALA A 466 -0.42 15.94 -1.87
CA ALA A 466 -0.22 15.63 -0.45
C ALA A 466 0.06 14.13 -0.20
N ARG A 467 -0.15 13.26 -1.20
CA ARG A 467 0.17 11.84 -1.14
C ARG A 467 1.69 11.62 -1.14
N ASP A 468 2.16 10.77 -0.26
CA ASP A 468 3.58 10.43 -0.12
C ASP A 468 3.79 8.90 -0.10
N ILE A 469 4.99 8.42 0.24
CA ILE A 469 5.34 6.99 0.26
C ILE A 469 4.51 6.17 1.28
N ASP A 470 4.16 6.80 2.41
CA ASP A 470 3.54 6.14 3.56
C ASP A 470 2.15 6.69 3.91
N THR A 471 1.67 7.69 3.18
CA THR A 471 0.39 8.34 3.46
C THR A 471 -0.34 8.72 2.19
N TYR A 472 -1.65 8.63 2.21
CA TYR A 472 -2.51 9.13 1.14
C TYR A 472 -3.86 9.58 1.69
N TYR A 473 -4.57 10.37 0.89
CA TYR A 473 -5.87 10.91 1.25
C TYR A 473 -6.95 10.24 0.40
N LEU A 474 -8.11 9.99 0.99
CA LEU A 474 -9.28 9.44 0.29
C LEU A 474 -10.50 10.33 0.53
N GLU A 475 -11.32 10.48 -0.51
CA GLU A 475 -12.61 11.17 -0.43
C GLU A 475 -13.72 10.15 -0.20
N ILE A 476 -14.36 10.22 0.95
CA ILE A 476 -15.48 9.36 1.33
C ILE A 476 -16.75 9.82 0.62
N ASN A 477 -17.46 8.87 0.03
CA ASN A 477 -18.71 9.12 -0.67
C ASN A 477 -19.81 9.55 0.32
N ARG A 478 -20.43 10.72 0.13
CA ARG A 478 -21.48 11.27 1.01
C ARG A 478 -22.90 10.73 0.74
N GLY A 479 -23.07 9.90 -0.27
CA GLY A 479 -24.38 9.39 -0.69
C GLY A 479 -25.34 10.52 -1.07
N GLY A 480 -26.58 10.44 -0.57
CA GLY A 480 -27.58 11.49 -0.79
C GLY A 480 -27.39 12.74 0.07
N LEU A 481 -26.49 12.72 1.06
CA LEU A 481 -26.23 13.83 1.97
C LEU A 481 -25.02 14.65 1.50
N SER A 482 -24.97 14.93 0.20
CA SER A 482 -23.83 15.58 -0.45
C SER A 482 -23.94 17.09 -0.56
N ASN A 483 -25.11 17.69 -0.28
CA ASN A 483 -25.37 19.11 -0.50
C ASN A 483 -26.27 19.72 0.61
N GLY A 484 -26.31 21.04 0.68
CA GLY A 484 -27.15 21.81 1.60
C GLY A 484 -26.74 21.69 3.07
N ASP A 485 -27.62 22.11 3.97
CA ASP A 485 -27.34 22.13 5.41
C ASP A 485 -27.21 20.73 6.02
N SER A 486 -27.76 19.70 5.35
CA SER A 486 -27.65 18.30 5.77
C SER A 486 -26.41 17.59 5.22
N GLN A 487 -25.48 18.33 4.60
CA GLN A 487 -24.25 17.73 4.05
C GLN A 487 -23.40 17.09 5.17
N VAL A 488 -23.28 15.76 5.15
CA VAL A 488 -22.55 14.99 6.18
C VAL A 488 -21.06 15.29 6.14
N SER A 489 -20.47 15.76 7.23
CA SER A 489 -19.03 16.06 7.34
C SER A 489 -18.45 15.49 8.64
N PHE A 490 -17.17 15.11 8.64
CA PHE A 490 -16.47 14.69 9.85
C PHE A 490 -16.52 15.82 10.88
N THR A 491 -16.74 15.46 12.14
CA THR A 491 -17.01 16.46 13.19
C THR A 491 -15.76 16.99 13.88
N LYS A 492 -14.65 16.27 13.79
CA LYS A 492 -13.38 16.66 14.44
C LYS A 492 -12.19 15.99 13.78
N GLU A 493 -11.01 16.53 14.04
CA GLU A 493 -9.75 15.90 13.66
C GLU A 493 -9.32 14.90 14.73
N GLN A 494 -9.12 13.64 14.33
CA GLN A 494 -8.70 12.56 15.25
C GLN A 494 -8.18 11.33 14.49
N ASN A 495 -7.26 10.60 15.12
CA ASN A 495 -6.80 9.28 14.69
C ASN A 495 -7.71 8.21 15.29
N VAL A 496 -8.32 7.39 14.43
CA VAL A 496 -9.37 6.42 14.78
C VAL A 496 -9.31 5.17 13.88
N GLY A 497 -10.21 4.23 14.10
CA GLY A 497 -10.39 3.04 13.24
C GLY A 497 -10.03 1.71 13.91
N GLY A 498 -9.53 1.73 15.15
CA GLY A 498 -9.23 0.53 15.93
C GLY A 498 -7.87 -0.08 15.57
N SER A 499 -7.63 -1.33 16.00
CA SER A 499 -6.31 -1.98 15.92
C SER A 499 -6.13 -2.96 14.78
N ASN A 500 -7.18 -3.29 14.02
CA ASN A 500 -7.17 -4.37 13.02
C ASN A 500 -7.53 -3.89 11.61
N ILE A 501 -7.22 -2.62 11.32
CA ILE A 501 -7.55 -1.98 10.05
C ILE A 501 -6.83 -2.68 8.90
N PHE A 502 -7.56 -2.91 7.81
CA PHE A 502 -7.03 -3.37 6.54
C PHE A 502 -7.06 -2.25 5.51
N ALA A 503 -5.97 -2.10 4.77
CA ALA A 503 -5.97 -1.37 3.51
C ALA A 503 -5.23 -2.20 2.45
N SER A 504 -5.83 -2.36 1.28
CA SER A 504 -5.15 -3.00 0.15
C SER A 504 -3.96 -2.16 -0.31
N GLN A 505 -2.86 -2.78 -0.70
CA GLN A 505 -1.67 -2.09 -1.23
C GLN A 505 -1.15 -2.73 -2.50
N ASN A 506 -0.43 -1.93 -3.28
CA ASN A 506 0.46 -2.43 -4.31
C ASN A 506 1.89 -2.50 -3.75
N TYR A 507 2.70 -3.43 -4.23
CA TYR A 507 4.13 -3.43 -3.97
C TYR A 507 4.86 -2.88 -5.18
N GLN A 508 5.41 -1.67 -5.05
CA GLN A 508 6.25 -1.09 -6.09
C GLN A 508 7.66 -1.66 -5.99
N PHE A 509 8.29 -1.92 -7.14
CA PHE A 509 9.67 -2.37 -7.22
C PHE A 509 10.36 -1.86 -8.49
N ASN A 510 11.68 -1.79 -8.47
CA ASN A 510 12.53 -1.47 -9.62
C ASN A 510 13.66 -2.48 -9.80
N THR A 511 13.81 -3.43 -8.89
CA THR A 511 14.73 -4.56 -9.04
C THR A 511 14.04 -5.84 -8.60
N VAL A 512 14.28 -6.93 -9.33
CA VAL A 512 13.75 -8.27 -9.03
C VAL A 512 14.88 -9.30 -8.97
N ILE A 513 14.83 -10.16 -7.97
CA ILE A 513 15.78 -11.26 -7.75
C ILE A 513 14.98 -12.55 -7.62
N PRO A 514 14.74 -13.28 -8.72
CA PRO A 514 14.09 -14.60 -8.66
C PRO A 514 15.09 -15.64 -8.17
N GLN A 515 14.86 -16.20 -6.98
CA GLN A 515 15.71 -17.21 -6.36
C GLN A 515 15.13 -18.60 -6.59
N PHE A 516 15.80 -19.36 -7.45
CA PHE A 516 15.40 -20.71 -7.85
C PHE A 516 16.62 -21.62 -7.85
N SER A 517 16.50 -22.78 -7.21
CA SER A 517 17.47 -23.85 -7.37
C SER A 517 17.25 -24.51 -8.73
N VAL A 518 18.23 -24.34 -9.61
CA VAL A 518 18.23 -24.89 -10.96
C VAL A 518 19.44 -25.81 -11.11
N GLN A 519 19.23 -26.97 -11.72
CA GLN A 519 20.32 -27.86 -12.13
C GLN A 519 20.31 -28.02 -13.64
N THR A 520 21.45 -27.79 -14.27
CA THR A 520 21.70 -28.02 -15.70
C THR A 520 22.82 -29.07 -15.81
N PRO A 521 22.47 -30.36 -15.98
CA PRO A 521 23.44 -31.46 -15.91
C PRO A 521 24.55 -31.44 -16.96
N SER A 522 24.38 -30.72 -18.06
CA SER A 522 25.37 -30.59 -19.13
C SER A 522 25.20 -29.29 -19.92
N ASP A 523 26.17 -28.97 -20.77
CA ASP A 523 26.09 -27.84 -21.72
C ASP A 523 24.98 -28.00 -22.76
N ASN A 524 24.44 -29.22 -22.93
CA ASN A 524 23.31 -29.52 -23.80
C ASN A 524 21.95 -29.19 -23.17
N THR A 525 21.93 -28.82 -21.89
CA THR A 525 20.73 -28.46 -21.13
C THR A 525 20.77 -26.98 -20.76
N THR A 526 19.73 -26.22 -21.10
CA THR A 526 19.69 -24.77 -20.87
C THR A 526 18.43 -24.37 -20.11
N VAL A 527 18.59 -23.35 -19.25
CA VAL A 527 17.48 -22.66 -18.58
C VAL A 527 17.61 -21.18 -18.85
N SER A 528 16.53 -20.59 -19.36
CA SER A 528 16.40 -19.15 -19.56
C SER A 528 15.15 -18.65 -18.85
N ALA A 529 15.16 -17.39 -18.43
CA ALA A 529 14.04 -16.81 -17.71
C ALA A 529 13.70 -15.42 -18.27
N GLN A 530 12.42 -15.10 -18.18
CA GLN A 530 11.86 -13.82 -18.57
C GLN A 530 10.74 -13.45 -17.61
N ILE A 531 10.52 -12.17 -17.39
CA ILE A 531 9.38 -11.67 -16.62
C ILE A 531 8.47 -10.84 -17.50
N ARG A 532 7.20 -10.78 -17.15
CA ARG A 532 6.23 -9.83 -17.67
C ARG A 532 5.63 -9.07 -16.49
N THR A 533 5.69 -7.75 -16.57
CA THR A 533 5.38 -6.85 -15.47
C THR A 533 4.48 -5.71 -15.94
N VAL A 534 3.89 -4.98 -14.98
CA VAL A 534 3.11 -3.78 -15.25
C VAL A 534 3.80 -2.56 -14.66
N SER A 535 3.66 -1.40 -15.33
CA SER A 535 4.23 -0.15 -14.86
C SER A 535 3.58 0.35 -13.57
N GLY A 536 4.34 1.13 -12.80
CA GLY A 536 3.87 1.89 -11.65
C GLY A 536 4.28 3.34 -11.71
N THR A 537 3.58 4.18 -10.96
CA THR A 537 3.89 5.60 -10.76
C THR A 537 4.77 5.76 -9.53
N SER A 538 5.87 6.52 -9.59
CA SER A 538 6.71 6.81 -8.42
C SER A 538 6.06 7.85 -7.50
N ALA A 539 6.55 8.00 -6.27
CA ALA A 539 6.02 8.99 -5.32
C ALA A 539 6.41 10.41 -5.76
N GLY A 540 5.42 11.24 -6.11
CA GLY A 540 5.63 12.51 -6.79
C GLY A 540 5.99 12.38 -8.29
N GLY A 541 5.83 11.19 -8.86
CA GLY A 541 6.12 10.90 -10.26
C GLY A 541 4.92 11.10 -11.20
N GLY A 542 5.21 11.15 -12.50
CA GLY A 542 4.21 11.30 -13.57
C GLY A 542 4.07 10.08 -14.49
N GLU A 543 4.63 8.93 -14.12
CA GLU A 543 4.58 7.73 -14.95
C GLU A 543 3.17 7.16 -15.00
N ILE A 544 2.76 6.66 -16.18
CA ILE A 544 1.45 6.03 -16.36
C ILE A 544 1.48 4.61 -15.78
N PRO A 545 0.64 4.27 -14.79
CA PRO A 545 0.62 2.95 -14.16
C PRO A 545 -0.18 1.92 -14.99
N PHE A 546 -0.08 0.66 -14.60
CA PHE A 546 -0.88 -0.47 -15.13
C PHE A 546 -0.69 -0.78 -16.62
N ILE A 547 0.38 -0.27 -17.23
CA ILE A 547 0.74 -0.60 -18.61
C ILE A 547 1.57 -1.87 -18.61
N ASP A 548 1.11 -2.90 -19.33
CA ASP A 548 1.88 -4.12 -19.59
C ASP A 548 3.18 -3.79 -20.35
N GLN A 549 4.28 -4.31 -19.83
CA GLN A 549 5.63 -4.02 -20.32
C GLN A 549 6.14 -5.10 -21.27
N GLY A 550 5.32 -6.13 -21.53
CA GLY A 550 5.71 -7.28 -22.31
C GLY A 550 6.74 -8.13 -21.56
N TYR A 551 7.37 -9.06 -22.29
CA TYR A 551 8.39 -9.92 -21.71
C TYR A 551 9.78 -9.27 -21.80
N GLU A 552 10.45 -9.19 -20.65
CA GLU A 552 11.84 -8.75 -20.52
C GLU A 552 12.70 -9.92 -20.01
N PRO A 553 13.84 -10.24 -20.66
CA PRO A 553 14.70 -11.34 -20.24
C PRO A 553 15.38 -11.00 -18.91
N ILE A 554 15.52 -12.01 -18.05
CA ILE A 554 16.17 -11.87 -16.75
C ILE A 554 17.08 -13.07 -16.45
N THR A 555 18.00 -12.85 -15.52
CA THR A 555 18.87 -13.90 -15.00
C THR A 555 18.35 -14.37 -13.63
N LEU A 556 18.18 -15.68 -13.46
CA LEU A 556 17.83 -16.27 -12.17
C LEU A 556 18.97 -16.11 -11.16
N ASN A 557 18.64 -16.03 -9.88
CA ASN A 557 19.56 -15.94 -8.74
C ASN A 557 20.49 -14.70 -8.73
N GLN A 558 20.15 -13.66 -9.50
CA GLN A 558 20.89 -12.40 -9.56
C GLN A 558 19.92 -11.20 -9.57
N PRO A 559 20.36 -10.01 -9.12
CA PRO A 559 19.56 -8.79 -9.25
C PRO A 559 19.36 -8.37 -10.71
N ASN A 560 18.10 -8.17 -11.08
CA ASN A 560 17.71 -7.62 -12.38
C ASN A 560 17.09 -6.24 -12.17
N THR A 561 17.85 -5.20 -12.47
CA THR A 561 17.40 -3.81 -12.35
C THR A 561 16.58 -3.39 -13.57
N LEU A 562 15.45 -2.76 -13.33
CA LEU A 562 14.48 -2.32 -14.32
C LEU A 562 14.58 -0.81 -14.54
N THR A 563 14.24 -0.36 -15.74
CA THR A 563 14.38 1.05 -16.15
C THR A 563 13.26 1.96 -15.65
N THR A 564 12.13 1.39 -15.23
CA THR A 564 10.96 2.11 -14.71
C THR A 564 10.36 1.37 -13.54
N PRO A 565 9.59 2.06 -12.67
CA PRO A 565 8.90 1.41 -11.56
C PRO A 565 7.88 0.38 -12.07
N ARG A 566 7.83 -0.77 -11.40
CA ARG A 566 6.85 -1.85 -11.63
C ARG A 566 5.97 -2.04 -10.41
N LEU A 567 4.82 -2.71 -10.58
CA LEU A 567 3.90 -3.03 -9.49
C LEU A 567 3.64 -4.52 -9.39
N ILE A 568 3.53 -5.00 -8.16
CA ILE A 568 2.64 -6.11 -7.79
C ILE A 568 1.33 -5.48 -7.30
N CYS A 569 0.24 -5.70 -8.02
CA CYS A 569 -1.01 -4.99 -7.77
C CYS A 569 -1.86 -5.65 -6.68
N SER A 570 -2.57 -4.83 -5.91
CA SER A 570 -3.65 -5.29 -5.05
C SER A 570 -4.73 -6.02 -5.85
N ARG A 571 -5.50 -6.90 -5.20
CA ARG A 571 -6.52 -7.70 -5.91
C ARG A 571 -7.57 -6.83 -6.62
N VAL A 572 -7.97 -5.71 -6.01
CA VAL A 572 -8.94 -4.76 -6.59
C VAL A 572 -8.38 -4.06 -7.83
N ASN A 573 -7.10 -3.67 -7.81
CA ASN A 573 -6.42 -3.09 -8.97
C ASN A 573 -6.22 -4.13 -10.08
N GLU A 574 -5.82 -5.35 -9.75
CA GLU A 574 -5.68 -6.44 -10.73
C GLU A 574 -6.99 -6.69 -11.49
N ASN A 575 -8.11 -6.83 -10.77
CA ASN A 575 -9.41 -7.09 -11.37
C ASN A 575 -9.91 -5.94 -12.24
N THR A 576 -9.61 -4.71 -11.86
CA THR A 576 -10.12 -3.52 -12.55
C THR A 576 -9.24 -3.10 -13.72
N ARG A 577 -7.92 -3.22 -13.58
CA ARG A 577 -6.93 -2.63 -14.50
C ARG A 577 -6.26 -3.64 -15.44
N LEU A 578 -6.20 -4.92 -15.06
CA LEU A 578 -5.35 -5.91 -15.73
C LEU A 578 -6.15 -7.05 -16.39
N THR A 579 -7.38 -6.79 -16.82
CA THR A 579 -8.29 -7.79 -17.42
C THR A 579 -7.77 -8.43 -18.71
N GLY A 580 -6.80 -7.79 -19.38
CA GLY A 580 -6.13 -8.33 -20.58
C GLY A 580 -4.95 -9.26 -20.29
N LEU A 581 -4.53 -9.40 -19.02
CA LEU A 581 -3.40 -10.25 -18.63
C LEU A 581 -3.87 -11.62 -18.16
N PRO A 582 -3.06 -12.69 -18.35
CA PRO A 582 -3.38 -14.02 -17.83
C PRO A 582 -3.67 -13.98 -16.32
N LEU A 583 -4.84 -14.48 -15.92
CA LEU A 583 -5.33 -14.50 -14.53
C LEU A 583 -5.43 -13.11 -13.87
N ASN A 584 -5.42 -12.05 -14.67
CA ASN A 584 -5.34 -10.64 -14.27
C ASN A 584 -4.13 -10.33 -13.37
N ARG A 585 -3.01 -11.05 -13.53
CA ARG A 585 -1.85 -10.93 -12.65
C ARG A 585 -0.88 -9.86 -13.12
N SER A 586 -0.39 -9.07 -12.16
CA SER A 586 0.58 -7.98 -12.41
C SER A 586 2.01 -8.47 -12.70
N PHE A 587 2.34 -9.69 -12.31
CA PHE A 587 3.67 -10.26 -12.48
C PHE A 587 3.58 -11.72 -12.94
N THR A 588 4.35 -12.02 -13.99
CA THR A 588 4.54 -13.38 -14.49
C THR A 588 6.04 -13.63 -14.64
N LEU A 589 6.55 -14.73 -14.09
CA LEU A 589 7.88 -15.28 -14.38
C LEU A 589 7.71 -16.49 -15.30
N GLY A 590 8.30 -16.42 -16.48
CA GLY A 590 8.42 -17.55 -17.40
C GLY A 590 9.81 -18.14 -17.35
N VAL A 591 9.93 -19.42 -16.99
CA VAL A 591 11.18 -20.19 -17.03
C VAL A 591 11.08 -21.17 -18.19
N ARG A 592 12.02 -21.08 -19.12
CA ARG A 592 12.11 -21.94 -20.30
C ARG A 592 13.27 -22.91 -20.15
N MET A 593 12.99 -24.19 -20.32
CA MET A 593 13.92 -25.30 -20.15
C MET A 593 14.07 -26.05 -21.47
N GLU A 594 15.30 -26.25 -21.91
CA GLU A 594 15.61 -26.94 -23.17
C GLU A 594 16.69 -28.01 -22.97
N THR A 595 16.64 -29.04 -23.82
CA THR A 595 17.70 -30.04 -23.92
C THR A 595 17.87 -30.49 -25.36
N SER A 596 19.11 -30.63 -25.83
CA SER A 596 19.43 -31.32 -27.09
C SER A 596 19.70 -32.82 -26.90
N ASP A 597 19.91 -33.26 -25.65
CA ASP A 597 20.13 -34.66 -25.29
C ASP A 597 18.87 -35.26 -24.65
N PRO A 598 18.21 -36.25 -25.27
CA PRO A 598 17.03 -36.89 -24.69
C PRO A 598 17.32 -37.66 -23.39
N ASN A 599 18.58 -37.84 -22.97
CA ASN A 599 18.92 -38.50 -21.72
C ASN A 599 19.04 -37.54 -20.53
N LEU A 600 19.13 -36.22 -20.77
CA LEU A 600 19.34 -35.20 -19.75
C LEU A 600 18.23 -34.15 -19.83
N SER A 601 17.90 -33.55 -18.69
CA SER A 601 16.91 -32.48 -18.61
C SER A 601 17.35 -31.46 -17.56
N PRO A 602 17.13 -30.16 -17.79
CA PRO A 602 17.19 -29.19 -16.71
C PRO A 602 16.17 -29.51 -15.62
N VAL A 603 16.54 -29.26 -14.36
CA VAL A 603 15.67 -29.44 -13.20
C VAL A 603 15.47 -28.12 -12.49
N LEU A 604 14.23 -27.82 -12.10
CA LEU A 604 13.83 -26.62 -11.38
C LEU A 604 13.15 -27.04 -10.06
N ASP A 605 13.66 -26.58 -8.93
CA ASP A 605 12.99 -26.76 -7.63
C ASP A 605 11.83 -25.76 -7.49
N THR A 606 10.64 -26.29 -7.19
CA THR A 606 9.41 -25.51 -7.00
C THR A 606 8.96 -25.42 -5.54
N LEU A 607 9.65 -26.06 -4.61
CA LEU A 607 9.29 -26.05 -3.19
C LEU A 607 9.96 -24.90 -2.42
N ASN A 608 11.23 -24.61 -2.73
CA ASN A 608 12.03 -23.62 -2.01
C ASN A 608 12.30 -22.33 -2.80
N ASN A 609 11.49 -22.03 -3.81
CA ASN A 609 11.68 -20.81 -4.60
C ASN A 609 11.16 -19.56 -3.85
N THR A 610 11.76 -18.41 -4.14
CA THR A 610 11.32 -17.11 -3.63
C THR A 610 11.62 -16.05 -4.67
N ILE A 611 10.78 -15.02 -4.77
CA ILE A 611 11.07 -13.85 -5.59
C ILE A 611 11.19 -12.66 -4.66
N VAL A 612 12.37 -12.03 -4.66
CA VAL A 612 12.63 -10.84 -3.87
C VAL A 612 12.47 -9.62 -4.76
N TYR A 613 11.65 -8.68 -4.30
CA TYR A 613 11.46 -7.39 -4.94
C TYR A 613 12.18 -6.30 -4.13
N GLN A 614 12.85 -5.39 -4.81
CA GLN A 614 13.52 -4.25 -4.18
C GLN A 614 13.02 -2.94 -4.77
N ARG A 615 12.90 -1.93 -3.90
CA ARG A 615 12.46 -0.58 -4.22
C ARG A 615 13.41 0.43 -3.57
N ALA A 616 13.76 1.48 -4.31
CA ALA A 616 14.33 2.68 -3.72
C ALA A 616 13.24 3.56 -3.10
N ARG A 617 13.36 3.93 -1.82
CA ARG A 617 12.44 4.83 -1.12
C ARG A 617 12.86 6.29 -1.33
N LEU A 618 12.56 6.80 -2.53
CA LEU A 618 12.80 8.19 -2.92
C LEU A 618 11.48 8.83 -3.34
N ASN A 619 11.29 10.10 -2.98
CA ASN A 619 10.16 10.95 -3.36
C ASN A 619 10.66 12.31 -3.90
N SER A 620 9.77 13.08 -4.51
CA SER A 620 10.05 14.43 -5.03
C SER A 620 9.03 15.47 -4.53
N PRO A 621 9.00 15.77 -3.23
CA PRO A 621 8.00 16.66 -2.60
C PRO A 621 8.25 18.16 -2.80
N ILE A 622 9.46 18.57 -3.24
CA ILE A 622 9.81 19.97 -3.49
C ILE A 622 10.10 20.18 -4.97
N ASP A 623 9.25 20.96 -5.64
CA ASP A 623 9.44 21.35 -7.04
C ASP A 623 10.45 22.50 -7.20
N ASN A 624 10.51 23.42 -6.23
CA ASN A 624 11.35 24.61 -6.32
C ASN A 624 12.06 24.95 -5.01
N TYR A 625 13.25 24.38 -4.85
CA TYR A 625 14.17 24.60 -3.73
C TYR A 625 14.61 26.05 -3.51
N THR A 626 14.40 26.96 -4.47
CA THR A 626 14.73 28.40 -4.25
C THR A 626 13.63 29.15 -3.49
N LYS A 627 12.38 28.69 -3.61
CA LYS A 627 11.22 29.30 -2.95
C LYS A 627 10.77 28.50 -1.73
N ASP A 628 11.04 27.20 -1.74
CA ASP A 628 10.73 26.28 -0.65
C ASP A 628 12.03 25.91 0.07
N GLY A 629 12.24 26.54 1.22
CA GLY A 629 13.43 26.33 2.05
C GLY A 629 13.34 25.16 3.01
N ARG A 630 12.27 24.35 2.99
CA ARG A 630 12.05 23.28 3.98
C ARG A 630 13.18 22.24 4.02
N SER A 631 13.82 21.98 2.88
CA SER A 631 15.01 21.11 2.80
C SER A 631 16.28 21.70 3.41
N ASN A 632 16.30 23.01 3.69
CA ASN A 632 17.44 23.68 4.32
C ASN A 632 17.29 23.74 5.85
N GLU A 633 16.11 23.40 6.37
CA GLU A 633 15.83 23.40 7.80
C GLU A 633 16.32 22.10 8.45
N THR A 634 16.72 22.18 9.72
CA THR A 634 17.17 20.99 10.48
C THR A 634 16.04 20.01 10.80
N THR A 635 14.78 20.44 10.61
CA THR A 635 13.57 19.66 10.84
C THR A 635 12.51 20.08 9.83
N GLY A 636 11.64 19.16 9.41
CA GLY A 636 10.53 19.47 8.50
C GLY A 636 10.88 19.40 7.02
N ASP A 637 12.00 18.77 6.66
CA ASP A 637 12.26 18.35 5.29
C ASP A 637 11.22 17.29 4.87
N PRO A 638 10.45 17.52 3.79
CA PRO A 638 9.43 16.59 3.34
C PRO A 638 9.99 15.35 2.61
N HIS A 639 11.29 15.26 2.34
CA HIS A 639 11.86 14.08 1.66
C HIS A 639 11.86 12.85 2.56
N SER A 640 11.48 11.70 2.00
CA SER A 640 11.52 10.42 2.73
C SER A 640 12.95 9.95 3.06
N ALA A 641 13.95 10.48 2.36
CA ALA A 641 15.36 10.25 2.63
C ALA A 641 16.13 11.57 2.54
N VAL A 642 16.76 11.97 3.65
CA VAL A 642 17.51 13.22 3.74
C VAL A 642 19.00 12.92 3.78
N TYR A 643 19.77 13.54 2.88
CA TYR A 643 21.23 13.49 2.90
C TYR A 643 21.78 14.80 3.43
N ILE A 644 22.35 14.78 4.64
CA ILE A 644 22.95 15.96 5.26
C ILE A 644 24.41 16.03 4.82
N SER A 645 24.76 17.12 4.13
CA SER A 645 26.15 17.43 3.79
C SER A 645 26.60 18.71 4.49
N ASN A 646 27.84 18.72 4.98
CA ASN A 646 28.43 19.95 5.50
C ASN A 646 28.82 20.85 4.31
N ARG A 647 28.31 22.08 4.32
CA ARG A 647 28.73 23.10 3.36
C ARG A 647 30.21 23.41 3.58
N VAL A 648 31.04 23.05 2.60
CA VAL A 648 32.46 23.45 2.57
C VAL A 648 32.55 24.70 1.71
N ASP A 649 32.65 25.86 2.35
CA ASP A 649 32.94 27.09 1.64
C ASP A 649 34.39 27.06 1.13
N LEU A 650 34.56 27.21 -0.18
CA LEU A 650 35.87 27.30 -0.78
C LEU A 650 36.55 28.59 -0.29
N LYS A 651 37.79 28.47 0.22
CA LYS A 651 38.60 29.61 0.69
C LYS A 651 38.77 30.70 -0.37
N ASN A 652 38.77 30.32 -1.64
CA ASN A 652 38.78 31.24 -2.78
C ASN A 652 37.53 30.98 -3.63
N PRO A 653 36.73 32.01 -3.95
CA PRO A 653 35.55 31.86 -4.80
C PRO A 653 35.96 31.43 -6.20
N ALA A 654 35.34 30.36 -6.71
CA ALA A 654 35.59 29.88 -8.06
C ALA A 654 34.86 30.77 -9.09
N THR A 655 35.52 31.07 -10.21
CA THR A 655 34.95 31.84 -11.33
C THR A 655 34.22 30.96 -12.35
N SER A 656 34.38 29.64 -12.28
CA SER A 656 33.65 28.67 -13.11
C SER A 656 33.62 27.28 -12.45
N LEU A 657 32.57 26.50 -12.75
CA LEU A 657 32.41 25.11 -12.30
C LEU A 657 32.70 24.17 -13.46
N LYS A 658 33.66 23.26 -13.28
CA LYS A 658 33.95 22.17 -14.25
C LYS A 658 33.63 20.83 -13.58
N VAL A 659 32.54 20.20 -14.00
CA VAL A 659 32.13 18.88 -13.52
C VAL A 659 32.74 17.82 -14.44
N LEU A 660 33.45 16.86 -13.85
CA LEU A 660 34.03 15.71 -14.54
C LEU A 660 33.50 14.44 -13.89
N PHE A 661 32.92 13.54 -14.69
CA PHE A 661 32.47 12.23 -14.24
C PHE A 661 33.57 11.20 -14.54
N GLY A 662 34.10 10.55 -13.50
CA GLY A 662 35.17 9.56 -13.63
C GLY A 662 35.03 8.45 -12.60
N TRP A 663 35.44 7.23 -12.96
CA TRP A 663 35.47 6.08 -12.06
C TRP A 663 36.80 6.08 -11.28
N LEU A 664 36.73 5.97 -9.96
CA LEU A 664 37.89 5.92 -9.07
C LEU A 664 37.99 4.52 -8.44
N SER A 665 39.07 3.81 -8.74
CA SER A 665 39.45 2.60 -8.01
C SER A 665 40.21 3.01 -6.74
N SER A 666 39.71 2.58 -5.59
CA SER A 666 40.37 2.56 -4.26
C SER A 666 40.36 3.87 -3.43
N PHE A 667 39.67 3.81 -2.30
CA PHE A 667 39.95 4.62 -1.10
C PHE A 667 40.83 3.80 -0.15
N ILE A 668 41.85 4.43 0.45
CA ILE A 668 42.42 4.02 1.74
C ILE A 668 42.16 5.21 2.67
N CYS A 669 41.54 4.93 3.83
CA CYS A 669 41.15 5.90 4.86
C CYS A 669 42.30 6.78 5.36
#